data_AF-A0A966YBH6-F1
#
_entry.id   AF-A0A966YBH6-F1
#
_cell.length_a   1.000
_cell.length_b   1.000
_cell.length_c   1.000
_cell.angle_alpha   90.00
_cell.angle_beta   90.00
_cell.angle_gamma   90.00
#
_symmetry.space_group_name_H-M   'P 1'
#
loop_
_entity.id
_entity.type
_entity.pdbx_description
1 polymer ?
#
loop_
_entity_poly.entity_id
_entity_poly.type
_entity_poly.pdbx_seq_one_letter_code
_entity_poly.pdbx_strand_id
1 'polypeptide(L)'
;MIQFAYPFILIALAALPVIWLLLRAVPPTPAQRTFAAVTLLLGLKDKDQVSERTPWWLLLMRMIALGAIILGLAKPELRYGENSFTQDRMLIVLDGGFAHEKFAQGHREQIETLLSSAETDQKLIAVLDIAYPDALDWQTAAFHQERLANWTPKPWVPNFEDSIDPVASISSSYDTVWFSDGLEYGNQRLALLDVLQDRGTVEIRAPSGDIGVLQSVSRDGDELIAKISFSNAPSGVPNVVFRGLTPSGARAEFARLPVSLDTLTAAVSLPAELSARLTDVVLEGEHHSGAIVHVSDYLARPRVGLFSIDPSEEVAELLQPLHYLRTALRQNAEIVEQSLDDILLSKPAAIFVTDVSRLPNEADLVNWVTNGGTLVQFAGPTTALNAVDLGASELMPVRLRQGGRQLGGAMTWETPKQLAPFSRQSPFFGLEIPDDIVVNAQVLAEPDADLSSRVIAELSDGTPLVTRMAMGDGQVVFFHITANADWSNLALSELFIDMSKRLVSRALALDSTEIPDDMTWKSVKLIDHVGALIDPAIPIAVSSEQLMSSGISAEVPGGMYTSDDFTIARNIGAGVGDIRPMKWPADVSVRVGGDVANALPLAQYIFVVAVFLLMADVIASARVAGRLVLMASFIWIAMPDLVRAQDELSVASEITFAHVLTGDPRLDQMARSGLFGLSDALFFRTSVEPSLPVGVDAEFDELAFYPFLFWPIPDKNISLTPNAVDRLNRYMRQGGVIVFDSRDGGIGTTQTHLRDLLRQLDIPPLDPLPMDHVMNRTFYLIQDAPGRHLDGQVWVEAAVNKEQSDPALPFRKLNDGVTPVIIGSNDWAAAWAINEQGDPMYPIGRGRAGERQREMAIRFGINLVMHVLTGNYKSDQVHVPALLDRLGQ
;
A
#
# COMPACT_ATOMS: atom_id res chain seq x y z
N MET A 1 26.73 -31.68 24.93
CA MET A 1 27.44 -31.56 26.23
C MET A 1 26.63 -30.66 27.16
N ILE A 2 26.51 -30.97 28.46
CA ILE A 2 25.84 -30.08 29.42
C ILE A 2 26.88 -29.13 30.03
N GLN A 3 26.64 -27.82 29.94
CA GLN A 3 27.45 -26.78 30.57
C GLN A 3 26.57 -25.92 31.49
N PHE A 4 27.17 -25.26 32.48
CA PHE A 4 26.49 -24.34 33.40
C PHE A 4 27.05 -22.94 33.20
N ALA A 5 26.18 -21.94 32.96
CA ALA A 5 26.64 -20.57 32.81
C ALA A 5 27.18 -19.99 34.13
N TYR A 6 26.67 -20.46 35.28
CA TYR A 6 27.09 -20.02 36.61
C TYR A 6 27.40 -21.21 37.53
N PRO A 7 28.53 -21.92 37.32
CA PRO A 7 28.83 -23.16 38.03
C PRO A 7 29.00 -22.96 39.55
N PHE A 8 29.41 -21.77 39.99
CA PHE A 8 29.59 -21.45 41.42
C PHE A 8 28.29 -21.50 42.23
N ILE A 9 27.12 -21.30 41.60
CA ILE A 9 25.82 -21.38 42.28
C ILE A 9 25.55 -22.81 42.78
N LEU A 10 26.12 -23.84 42.13
CA LEU A 10 25.97 -25.23 42.54
C LEU A 10 26.54 -25.50 43.95
N ILE A 11 27.46 -24.67 44.45
CA ILE A 11 27.98 -24.74 45.83
C ILE A 11 26.84 -24.56 46.84
N ALA A 12 25.79 -23.80 46.51
CA ALA A 12 24.63 -23.59 47.38
C ALA A 12 23.86 -24.89 47.67
N LEU A 13 23.98 -25.94 46.83
CA LEU A 13 23.40 -27.26 47.12
C LEU A 13 23.97 -27.85 48.42
N ALA A 14 25.19 -27.49 48.83
CA ALA A 14 25.79 -27.94 50.09
C ALA A 14 25.11 -27.34 51.35
N ALA A 15 24.35 -26.24 51.22
CA ALA A 15 23.62 -25.62 52.32
C ALA A 15 22.27 -26.30 52.61
N LEU A 16 21.78 -27.16 51.70
CA LEU A 16 20.50 -27.86 51.82
C LEU A 16 20.33 -28.60 53.17
N PRO A 17 21.30 -29.38 53.68
CA PRO A 17 21.16 -30.08 54.97
C PRO A 17 20.96 -29.14 56.18
N VAL A 18 21.54 -27.94 56.14
CA VAL A 18 21.40 -26.93 57.19
C VAL A 18 20.00 -26.30 57.15
N ILE A 19 19.50 -26.04 55.95
CA ILE A 19 18.14 -25.52 55.73
C ILE A 19 17.08 -26.54 56.20
N TRP A 20 17.32 -27.84 55.98
CA TRP A 20 16.48 -28.91 56.50
C TRP A 20 16.38 -28.91 58.02
N LEU A 21 17.49 -28.63 58.73
CA LEU A 21 17.51 -28.50 60.18
C LEU A 21 16.73 -27.27 60.68
N LEU A 22 16.81 -26.15 59.96
CA LEU A 22 16.06 -24.92 60.29
C LEU A 22 14.55 -25.07 60.08
N LEU A 23 14.13 -25.75 59.01
CA LEU A 23 12.71 -25.99 58.71
C LEU A 23 12.03 -27.01 59.64
N ARG A 24 12.80 -27.70 60.49
CA ARG A 24 12.31 -28.68 61.48
C ARG A 24 11.92 -28.05 62.82
N ALA A 25 11.94 -26.71 62.96
CA ALA A 25 11.64 -26.04 64.22
C ALA A 25 10.17 -26.24 64.68
N VAL A 26 10.02 -26.80 65.88
CA VAL A 26 8.75 -27.22 66.52
C VAL A 26 8.10 -26.03 67.24
N PRO A 27 6.77 -25.84 67.21
CA PRO A 27 6.10 -24.86 68.08
C PRO A 27 6.28 -25.21 69.57
N PRO A 28 6.25 -24.24 70.50
CA PRO A 28 6.44 -24.51 71.92
C PRO A 28 5.37 -25.46 72.46
N THR A 29 5.78 -26.39 73.33
CA THR A 29 4.89 -27.38 73.97
C THR A 29 3.72 -26.68 74.68
N PRO A 30 2.47 -27.13 74.50
CA PRO A 30 1.31 -26.50 75.12
C PRO A 30 1.42 -26.53 76.65
N ALA A 31 1.11 -25.40 77.29
CA ALA A 31 1.14 -25.27 78.74
C ALA A 31 0.00 -26.09 79.39
N GLN A 32 0.34 -27.11 80.18
CA GLN A 32 -0.63 -27.88 80.93
C GLN A 32 -1.12 -27.07 82.14
N ARG A 33 -2.43 -26.82 82.23
CA ARG A 33 -3.06 -26.26 83.43
C ARG A 33 -4.02 -27.28 84.04
N THR A 34 -3.89 -27.52 85.34
CA THR A 34 -4.80 -28.37 86.10
C THR A 34 -6.12 -27.65 86.33
N PHE A 35 -7.23 -28.22 85.84
CA PHE A 35 -8.57 -27.68 86.02
C PHE A 35 -9.34 -28.57 87.01
N ALA A 36 -9.81 -28.01 88.12
CA ALA A 36 -10.27 -28.79 89.27
C ALA A 36 -11.70 -29.36 89.15
N ALA A 37 -12.41 -29.13 88.05
CA ALA A 37 -13.80 -29.60 87.85
C ALA A 37 -13.89 -30.57 86.66
N VAL A 38 -13.53 -31.84 86.89
CA VAL A 38 -13.55 -32.91 85.87
C VAL A 38 -14.97 -33.26 85.41
N THR A 39 -16.00 -32.95 86.20
CA THR A 39 -17.41 -33.27 85.90
C THR A 39 -17.99 -32.49 84.71
N LEU A 40 -17.43 -31.33 84.36
CA LEU A 40 -17.86 -30.52 83.21
C LEU A 40 -17.30 -31.02 81.86
N LEU A 41 -16.40 -32.01 81.86
CA LEU A 41 -15.69 -32.48 80.66
C LEU A 41 -16.17 -33.86 80.14
N LEU A 42 -17.09 -34.52 80.85
CA LEU A 42 -17.68 -35.80 80.40
C LEU A 42 -18.64 -35.56 79.23
N GLY A 43 -18.13 -35.71 78.00
CA GLY A 43 -18.92 -35.64 76.76
C GLY A 43 -18.30 -34.78 75.65
N LEU A 44 -17.21 -34.04 75.94
CA LEU A 44 -16.47 -33.29 74.92
C LEU A 44 -15.55 -34.23 74.14
N LYS A 45 -15.81 -34.39 72.84
CA LYS A 45 -14.83 -34.95 71.90
C LYS A 45 -13.73 -33.91 71.68
N ASP A 46 -12.47 -34.32 71.80
CA ASP A 46 -11.32 -33.48 71.45
C ASP A 46 -11.48 -32.96 70.02
N LYS A 47 -11.44 -31.63 69.86
CA LYS A 47 -11.34 -31.00 68.54
C LYS A 47 -9.87 -30.98 68.14
N ASP A 48 -9.60 -31.68 67.04
CA ASP A 48 -8.44 -31.61 66.15
C ASP A 48 -7.05 -31.62 66.83
N GLN A 49 -6.39 -32.78 66.75
CA GLN A 49 -4.95 -32.90 67.02
C GLN A 49 -4.18 -32.01 66.04
N VAL A 50 -3.62 -30.91 66.54
CA VAL A 50 -2.60 -30.15 65.81
C VAL A 50 -1.38 -31.05 65.68
N SER A 51 -1.05 -31.45 64.45
CA SER A 51 0.09 -32.32 64.16
C SER A 51 1.38 -31.75 64.77
N GLU A 52 2.00 -32.47 65.70
CA GLU A 52 3.18 -32.01 66.46
C GLU A 52 4.45 -31.85 65.61
N ARG A 53 4.47 -32.36 64.37
CA ARG A 53 5.63 -32.30 63.47
C ARG A 53 5.23 -32.17 62.00
N THR A 54 5.97 -31.37 61.24
CA THR A 54 5.87 -31.37 59.77
C THR A 54 6.24 -32.76 59.25
N PRO A 55 5.38 -33.42 58.44
CA PRO A 55 5.70 -34.70 57.83
C PRO A 55 7.02 -34.64 57.05
N TRP A 56 7.87 -35.67 57.22
CA TRP A 56 9.20 -35.70 56.61
C TRP A 56 9.19 -35.66 55.08
N TRP A 57 8.12 -36.13 54.45
CA TRP A 57 7.95 -36.10 52.99
C TRP A 57 7.68 -34.68 52.46
N LEU A 58 7.04 -33.80 53.24
CA LEU A 58 6.90 -32.37 52.89
C LEU A 58 8.26 -31.67 52.97
N LEU A 59 9.04 -31.98 54.01
CA LEU A 59 10.41 -31.50 54.10
C LEU A 59 11.23 -31.96 52.89
N LEU A 60 11.15 -33.23 52.49
CA LEU A 60 11.83 -33.76 51.30
C LEU A 60 11.40 -33.03 50.01
N MET A 61 10.10 -32.80 49.82
CA MET A 61 9.58 -32.06 48.66
C MET A 61 10.13 -30.63 48.59
N ARG A 62 10.20 -29.92 49.73
CA ARG A 62 10.82 -28.59 49.83
C ARG A 62 12.31 -28.61 49.50
N MET A 63 13.02 -29.64 49.94
CA MET A 63 14.44 -29.80 49.62
C MET A 63 14.66 -30.01 48.12
N ILE A 64 13.81 -30.80 47.46
CA ILE A 64 13.89 -31.02 46.01
C ILE A 64 13.52 -29.75 45.25
N ALA A 65 12.47 -29.04 45.68
CA ALA A 65 12.08 -27.76 45.07
C ALA A 65 13.20 -26.71 45.17
N LEU A 66 13.82 -26.58 46.35
CA LEU A 66 14.92 -25.65 46.54
C LEU A 66 16.18 -26.07 45.75
N GLY A 67 16.45 -27.38 45.66
CA GLY A 67 17.51 -27.92 44.80
C GLY A 67 17.27 -27.64 43.32
N ALA A 68 16.02 -27.77 42.85
CA ALA A 68 15.63 -27.41 41.48
C ALA A 68 15.79 -25.91 41.22
N ILE A 69 15.44 -25.04 42.17
CA ILE A 69 15.67 -23.59 42.05
C ILE A 69 17.17 -23.29 41.92
N ILE A 70 18.01 -23.89 42.76
CA ILE A 70 19.47 -23.70 42.71
C ILE A 70 20.04 -24.20 41.37
N LEU A 71 19.57 -25.35 40.88
CA LEU A 71 19.94 -25.89 39.56
C LEU A 71 19.46 -24.99 38.41
N GLY A 72 18.25 -24.45 38.47
CA GLY A 72 17.73 -23.51 37.47
C GLY A 72 18.54 -22.21 37.43
N LEU A 73 18.92 -21.68 38.60
CA LEU A 73 19.75 -20.47 38.74
C LEU A 73 21.18 -20.67 38.21
N ALA A 74 21.72 -21.89 38.28
CA ALA A 74 23.02 -22.23 37.69
C ALA A 74 23.02 -22.22 36.14
N LYS A 75 21.84 -22.05 35.51
CA LYS A 75 21.59 -22.02 34.06
C LYS A 75 22.27 -23.17 33.30
N PRO A 76 21.78 -24.41 33.45
CA PRO A 76 22.25 -25.53 32.65
C PRO A 76 21.81 -25.38 31.20
N GLU A 77 22.74 -25.64 30.28
CA GLU A 77 22.55 -25.56 28.83
C GLU A 77 23.04 -26.86 28.18
N LEU A 78 22.23 -27.43 27.28
CA LEU A 78 22.58 -28.61 26.50
C LEU A 78 23.09 -28.19 25.12
N ARG A 79 24.41 -28.25 24.90
CA ARG A 79 25.02 -27.91 23.61
C ARG A 79 25.06 -29.08 22.63
N TYR A 80 24.61 -28.85 21.40
CA TYR A 80 24.80 -29.76 20.26
C TYR A 80 26.09 -29.35 19.54
N GLY A 81 27.03 -30.28 19.36
CA GLY A 81 28.40 -29.97 18.90
C GLY A 81 28.56 -29.96 17.37
N GLU A 82 29.38 -29.01 16.90
CA GLU A 82 29.90 -28.79 15.53
C GLU A 82 30.80 -29.92 15.00
N ASN A 83 30.32 -31.16 14.96
CA ASN A 83 31.14 -32.31 14.54
C ASN A 83 31.03 -32.68 13.05
N SER A 84 30.53 -31.81 12.17
CA SER A 84 30.39 -32.14 10.73
C SER A 84 31.63 -31.85 9.88
N PHE A 85 32.47 -30.88 10.25
CA PHE A 85 33.58 -30.46 9.38
C PHE A 85 34.91 -31.09 9.82
N THR A 86 35.29 -32.16 9.13
CA THR A 86 36.46 -32.98 9.47
C THR A 86 37.70 -32.66 8.63
N GLN A 87 37.56 -31.89 7.56
CA GLN A 87 38.67 -31.53 6.67
C GLN A 87 39.47 -30.33 7.23
N ASP A 88 40.75 -30.28 6.87
CA ASP A 88 41.69 -29.19 7.19
C ASP A 88 41.44 -27.92 6.34
N ARG A 89 40.58 -28.04 5.32
CA ARG A 89 40.20 -26.99 4.37
C ARG A 89 38.70 -26.76 4.41
N MET A 90 38.30 -25.49 4.38
CA MET A 90 36.90 -25.07 4.37
C MET A 90 36.64 -24.02 3.29
N LEU A 91 35.65 -24.25 2.44
CA LEU A 91 35.16 -23.28 1.47
C LEU A 91 33.91 -22.58 2.03
N ILE A 92 33.94 -21.25 2.04
CA ILE A 92 32.75 -20.42 2.33
C ILE A 92 32.18 -19.96 0.99
N VAL A 93 30.95 -20.34 0.69
CA VAL A 93 30.24 -19.90 -0.52
C VAL A 93 29.19 -18.86 -0.13
N LEU A 94 29.19 -17.73 -0.81
CA LEU A 94 28.23 -16.65 -0.66
C LEU A 94 27.51 -16.47 -1.99
N ASP A 95 26.18 -16.50 -2.02
CA ASP A 95 25.49 -16.18 -3.28
C ASP A 95 25.80 -14.76 -3.76
N GLY A 96 25.98 -13.83 -2.80
CA GLY A 96 26.42 -12.45 -3.01
C GLY A 96 25.61 -11.60 -3.99
N GLY A 97 24.46 -12.08 -4.48
CA GLY A 97 23.60 -11.32 -5.39
C GLY A 97 22.69 -10.32 -4.67
N PHE A 98 21.79 -9.70 -5.44
CA PHE A 98 20.92 -8.63 -4.95
C PHE A 98 20.11 -9.03 -3.71
N ALA A 99 19.62 -10.27 -3.66
CA ALA A 99 18.75 -10.78 -2.60
C ALA A 99 19.48 -11.05 -1.29
N HIS A 100 20.80 -11.30 -1.33
CA HIS A 100 21.59 -11.65 -0.15
C HIS A 100 21.63 -10.48 0.86
N GLU A 101 21.52 -9.23 0.40
CA GLU A 101 21.63 -8.06 1.28
C GLU A 101 20.62 -8.07 2.43
N LYS A 102 19.40 -8.56 2.19
CA LYS A 102 18.37 -8.69 3.24
C LYS A 102 18.86 -9.49 4.46
N PHE A 103 19.71 -10.49 4.23
CA PHE A 103 20.17 -11.44 5.24
C PHE A 103 21.66 -11.30 5.56
N ALA A 104 22.36 -10.38 4.88
CA ALA A 104 23.81 -10.26 4.93
C ALA A 104 24.32 -9.98 6.36
N GLN A 105 23.60 -9.18 7.16
CA GLN A 105 24.02 -8.92 8.55
C GLN A 105 24.05 -10.21 9.38
N GLY A 106 22.99 -11.02 9.35
CA GLY A 106 22.94 -12.28 10.09
C GLY A 106 23.98 -13.30 9.60
N HIS A 107 24.25 -13.32 8.28
CA HIS A 107 25.31 -14.15 7.72
C HIS A 107 26.69 -13.66 8.11
N ARG A 108 26.96 -12.34 8.17
CA ARG A 108 28.25 -11.80 8.64
C ARG A 108 28.57 -12.26 10.07
N GLU A 109 27.62 -12.16 10.99
CA GLU A 109 27.80 -12.63 12.38
C GLU A 109 28.11 -14.14 12.46
N GLN A 110 27.44 -14.92 11.62
CA GLN A 110 27.67 -16.36 11.51
C GLN A 110 29.03 -16.71 10.87
N ILE A 111 29.46 -15.93 9.88
CA ILE A 111 30.77 -16.08 9.25
C ILE A 111 31.87 -15.72 10.25
N GLU A 112 31.75 -14.62 11.01
CA GLU A 112 32.70 -14.24 12.05
C GLU A 112 32.88 -15.34 13.11
N THR A 113 31.76 -15.96 13.53
CA THR A 113 31.78 -17.09 14.46
C THR A 113 32.49 -18.30 13.84
N LEU A 114 32.21 -18.60 12.58
CA LEU A 114 32.82 -19.71 11.84
C LEU A 114 34.33 -19.49 11.64
N LEU A 115 34.76 -18.28 11.28
CA LEU A 115 36.17 -17.91 11.14
C LEU A 115 36.92 -18.02 12.47
N SER A 116 36.29 -17.59 13.57
CA SER A 116 36.90 -17.69 14.92
C SER A 116 37.12 -19.15 15.37
N SER A 117 36.16 -20.03 15.07
CA SER A 117 36.28 -21.47 15.32
C SER A 117 37.37 -22.09 14.45
N ALA A 118 37.39 -21.76 13.15
CA ALA A 118 38.37 -22.25 12.20
C ALA A 118 39.81 -21.78 12.49
N GLU A 119 40.00 -20.60 13.07
CA GLU A 119 41.31 -20.12 13.54
C GLU A 119 41.84 -20.98 14.69
N THR A 120 40.97 -21.41 15.60
CA THR A 120 41.32 -22.31 16.71
C THR A 120 41.78 -23.67 16.20
N ASP A 121 41.12 -24.16 15.15
CA ASP A 121 41.40 -25.44 14.49
C ASP A 121 42.49 -25.34 13.41
N GLN A 122 43.08 -24.15 13.17
CA GLN A 122 44.10 -23.87 12.16
C GLN A 122 43.72 -24.29 10.72
N LYS A 123 42.44 -24.16 10.35
CA LYS A 123 41.95 -24.54 9.01
C LYS A 123 42.32 -23.48 7.97
N LEU A 124 42.58 -23.94 6.74
CA LEU A 124 42.71 -23.05 5.57
C LEU A 124 41.33 -22.77 4.97
N ILE A 125 41.05 -21.51 4.69
CA ILE A 125 39.76 -21.03 4.24
C ILE A 125 39.89 -20.41 2.85
N ALA A 126 38.92 -20.67 1.98
CA ALA A 126 38.70 -19.93 0.74
C ALA A 126 37.27 -19.38 0.74
N VAL A 127 37.05 -18.26 0.05
CA VAL A 127 35.74 -17.61 -0.07
C VAL A 127 35.38 -17.51 -1.55
N LEU A 128 34.18 -17.95 -1.90
CA LEU A 128 33.59 -17.81 -3.23
C LEU A 128 32.37 -16.89 -3.14
N ASP A 129 32.39 -15.79 -3.88
CA ASP A 129 31.21 -14.94 -4.09
C ASP A 129 30.63 -15.27 -5.47
N ILE A 130 29.45 -15.88 -5.54
CA ILE A 130 28.85 -16.33 -6.80
C ILE A 130 28.48 -15.14 -7.69
N ALA A 131 28.12 -13.99 -7.12
CA ALA A 131 27.82 -12.81 -7.91
C ALA A 131 29.07 -12.18 -8.54
N TYR A 132 30.27 -12.51 -8.05
CA TYR A 132 31.52 -12.04 -8.61
C TYR A 132 32.61 -13.11 -8.40
N PRO A 133 32.59 -14.20 -9.19
CA PRO A 133 33.43 -15.37 -8.94
C PRO A 133 34.91 -15.05 -9.22
N ASP A 134 35.69 -15.01 -8.14
CA ASP A 134 37.15 -14.86 -8.18
C ASP A 134 37.85 -16.23 -8.04
N ALA A 135 39.15 -16.26 -8.35
CA ALA A 135 39.97 -17.44 -8.07
C ALA A 135 40.03 -17.75 -6.57
N LEU A 136 39.91 -19.03 -6.23
CA LEU A 136 39.89 -19.51 -4.85
C LEU A 136 41.29 -19.46 -4.22
N ASP A 137 41.47 -18.55 -3.27
CA ASP A 137 42.70 -18.37 -2.50
C ASP A 137 42.56 -18.94 -1.07
N TRP A 138 43.38 -19.95 -0.76
CA TRP A 138 43.36 -20.68 0.50
C TRP A 138 44.29 -20.02 1.51
N GLN A 139 43.72 -19.30 2.48
CA GLN A 139 44.45 -18.49 3.47
C GLN A 139 43.97 -18.78 4.90
N THR A 140 44.56 -18.11 5.90
CA THR A 140 44.13 -18.22 7.30
C THR A 140 42.78 -17.54 7.53
N ALA A 141 42.10 -17.87 8.64
CA ALA A 141 40.83 -17.26 8.96
C ALA A 141 40.98 -15.75 9.25
N ALA A 142 42.09 -15.35 9.88
CA ALA A 142 42.43 -13.94 10.09
C ALA A 142 42.50 -13.11 8.79
N PHE A 143 43.05 -13.67 7.70
CA PHE A 143 43.11 -12.99 6.40
C PHE A 143 41.71 -12.72 5.83
N HIS A 144 40.83 -13.71 5.89
CA HIS A 144 39.46 -13.57 5.39
C HIS A 144 38.57 -12.73 6.31
N GLN A 145 38.87 -12.67 7.61
CA GLN A 145 38.15 -11.81 8.55
C GLN A 145 38.26 -10.33 8.18
N GLU A 146 39.45 -9.85 7.80
CA GLU A 146 39.63 -8.47 7.32
C GLU A 146 38.93 -8.22 5.98
N ARG A 147 39.01 -9.18 5.04
CA ARG A 147 38.39 -9.08 3.71
C ARG A 147 36.86 -9.05 3.79
N LEU A 148 36.26 -9.85 4.67
CA LEU A 148 34.82 -9.99 4.80
C LEU A 148 34.17 -8.92 5.69
N ALA A 149 34.94 -8.21 6.52
CA ALA A 149 34.43 -7.13 7.36
C ALA A 149 33.69 -6.04 6.57
N ASN A 150 34.12 -5.78 5.33
CA ASN A 150 33.51 -4.78 4.43
C ASN A 150 32.83 -5.42 3.20
N TRP A 151 32.57 -6.73 3.23
CA TRP A 151 31.92 -7.40 2.11
C TRP A 151 30.47 -6.93 1.96
N THR A 152 30.14 -6.51 0.73
CA THR A 152 28.79 -6.14 0.33
C THR A 152 28.35 -7.00 -0.86
N PRO A 153 27.12 -7.55 -0.81
CA PRO A 153 26.47 -8.16 -1.95
C PRO A 153 26.42 -7.22 -3.15
N LYS A 154 26.33 -7.82 -4.33
CA LYS A 154 26.31 -7.13 -5.61
C LYS A 154 24.87 -6.86 -6.07
N PRO A 155 24.60 -5.70 -6.67
CA PRO A 155 23.27 -5.32 -7.14
C PRO A 155 22.93 -5.95 -8.49
N TRP A 156 23.04 -7.28 -8.61
CA TRP A 156 22.65 -8.03 -9.80
C TRP A 156 22.26 -9.46 -9.44
N VAL A 157 21.67 -10.17 -10.41
CA VAL A 157 21.30 -11.58 -10.28
C VAL A 157 22.58 -12.43 -10.39
N PRO A 158 22.87 -13.32 -9.43
CA PRO A 158 24.07 -14.14 -9.46
C PRO A 158 23.98 -15.24 -10.53
N ASN A 159 25.09 -15.54 -11.20
CA ASN A 159 25.20 -16.63 -12.17
C ASN A 159 26.03 -17.78 -11.57
N PHE A 160 25.39 -18.92 -11.32
CA PHE A 160 26.06 -20.06 -10.67
C PHE A 160 26.94 -20.85 -11.64
N GLU A 161 26.70 -20.76 -12.95
CA GLU A 161 27.45 -21.51 -13.96
C GLU A 161 28.92 -21.06 -14.02
N ASP A 162 29.18 -19.75 -13.88
CA ASP A 162 30.52 -19.17 -13.91
C ASP A 162 31.41 -19.66 -12.73
N SER A 163 30.78 -20.21 -11.69
CA SER A 163 31.43 -20.72 -10.48
C SER A 163 31.76 -22.21 -10.55
N ILE A 164 31.24 -22.96 -11.53
CA ILE A 164 31.44 -24.41 -11.63
C ILE A 164 32.90 -24.74 -11.94
N ASP A 165 33.49 -24.10 -12.96
CA ASP A 165 34.86 -24.38 -13.40
C ASP A 165 35.93 -24.08 -12.31
N PRO A 166 35.88 -22.92 -11.61
CA PRO A 166 36.79 -22.66 -10.48
C PRO A 166 36.75 -23.74 -9.41
N VAL A 167 35.57 -24.22 -9.04
CA VAL A 167 35.36 -25.26 -8.00
C VAL A 167 35.77 -26.65 -8.52
N ALA A 168 35.46 -26.97 -9.78
CA ALA A 168 35.81 -28.22 -10.44
C ALA A 168 37.32 -28.37 -10.70
N SER A 169 38.07 -27.27 -10.78
CA SER A 169 39.52 -27.28 -11.00
C SER A 169 40.36 -27.72 -9.78
N ILE A 170 39.80 -27.66 -8.57
CA ILE A 170 40.54 -27.93 -7.32
C ILE A 170 40.63 -29.42 -7.04
N SER A 171 41.82 -30.01 -6.95
CA SER A 171 41.96 -31.45 -6.69
C SER A 171 41.84 -31.87 -5.22
N SER A 172 41.94 -30.95 -4.25
CA SER A 172 41.90 -31.26 -2.82
C SER A 172 40.47 -31.43 -2.30
N SER A 173 40.28 -32.29 -1.30
CA SER A 173 39.04 -32.35 -0.52
C SER A 173 38.93 -31.15 0.44
N TYR A 174 37.71 -30.68 0.64
CA TYR A 174 37.38 -29.58 1.56
C TYR A 174 35.90 -29.67 1.93
N ASP A 175 35.57 -29.21 3.14
CA ASP A 175 34.18 -29.05 3.54
C ASP A 175 33.65 -27.67 3.10
N THR A 176 32.35 -27.55 2.86
CA THR A 176 31.74 -26.30 2.36
C THR A 176 30.63 -25.81 3.28
N VAL A 177 30.66 -24.50 3.58
CA VAL A 177 29.55 -23.78 4.21
C VAL A 177 29.00 -22.77 3.21
N TRP A 178 27.77 -23.00 2.75
CA TRP A 178 27.11 -22.16 1.76
C TRP A 178 26.06 -21.28 2.42
N PHE A 179 26.32 -19.97 2.43
CA PHE A 179 25.36 -18.94 2.83
C PHE A 179 24.46 -18.61 1.64
N SER A 180 23.25 -19.16 1.70
CA SER A 180 22.25 -19.02 0.65
C SER A 180 21.37 -17.79 0.86
N ASP A 181 20.85 -17.17 -0.18
CA ASP A 181 19.80 -16.15 -0.16
C ASP A 181 18.38 -16.72 -0.14
N GLY A 182 18.25 -18.05 -0.21
CA GLY A 182 16.97 -18.76 -0.17
C GLY A 182 16.17 -18.80 -1.49
N LEU A 183 16.66 -18.20 -2.59
CA LEU A 183 15.95 -18.17 -3.87
C LEU A 183 16.28 -19.36 -4.80
N GLU A 184 15.32 -19.75 -5.62
CA GLU A 184 15.51 -20.71 -6.72
C GLU A 184 16.08 -20.00 -7.96
N TYR A 185 17.27 -20.41 -8.41
CA TYR A 185 17.90 -19.93 -9.66
C TYR A 185 17.89 -21.03 -10.72
N GLY A 186 16.72 -21.64 -10.92
CA GLY A 186 16.55 -22.83 -11.75
C GLY A 186 17.48 -23.98 -11.31
N ASN A 187 18.03 -24.72 -12.28
CA ASN A 187 18.88 -25.89 -12.00
C ASN A 187 20.35 -25.53 -11.71
N GLN A 188 20.78 -24.28 -11.91
CA GLN A 188 22.20 -23.92 -11.82
C GLN A 188 22.74 -24.08 -10.39
N ARG A 189 21.93 -23.72 -9.39
CA ARG A 189 22.25 -23.89 -7.97
C ARG A 189 22.45 -25.37 -7.59
N LEU A 190 21.61 -26.26 -8.12
CA LEU A 190 21.74 -27.70 -7.91
C LEU A 190 22.98 -28.26 -8.62
N ALA A 191 23.29 -27.80 -9.83
CA ALA A 191 24.49 -28.21 -10.55
C ALA A 191 25.78 -27.84 -9.78
N LEU A 192 25.85 -26.66 -9.18
CA LEU A 192 26.97 -26.29 -8.33
C LEU A 192 27.03 -27.11 -7.03
N LEU A 193 25.87 -27.41 -6.43
CA LEU A 193 25.77 -28.24 -5.23
C LEU A 193 26.36 -29.65 -5.47
N ASP A 194 26.04 -30.29 -6.60
CA ASP A 194 26.58 -31.60 -6.97
C ASP A 194 28.12 -31.56 -7.02
N VAL A 195 28.69 -30.53 -7.65
CA VAL A 195 30.15 -30.36 -7.75
C VAL A 195 30.80 -30.13 -6.39
N LEU A 196 30.11 -29.47 -5.45
CA LEU A 196 30.59 -29.26 -4.08
C LEU A 196 30.53 -30.54 -3.24
N GLN A 197 29.46 -31.35 -3.40
CA GLN A 197 29.31 -32.63 -2.70
C GLN A 197 30.37 -33.65 -3.11
N ASP A 198 30.88 -33.57 -4.35
CA ASP A 198 32.01 -34.39 -4.81
C ASP A 198 33.34 -34.07 -4.07
N ARG A 199 33.43 -32.93 -3.36
CA ARG A 199 34.66 -32.49 -2.65
C ARG A 199 34.68 -32.79 -1.16
N GLY A 200 33.50 -32.84 -0.54
CA GLY A 200 33.36 -33.02 0.90
C GLY A 200 31.95 -32.72 1.39
N THR A 201 31.83 -32.47 2.70
CA THR A 201 30.52 -32.25 3.32
C THR A 201 30.02 -30.84 3.03
N VAL A 202 28.77 -30.69 2.60
CA VAL A 202 28.13 -29.40 2.37
C VAL A 202 27.10 -29.11 3.47
N GLU A 203 27.26 -27.96 4.12
CA GLU A 203 26.25 -27.36 4.99
C GLU A 203 25.70 -26.10 4.34
N ILE A 204 24.39 -26.03 4.21
CA ILE A 204 23.70 -24.86 3.69
C ILE A 204 23.13 -24.08 4.85
N ARG A 205 23.43 -22.79 4.90
CA ARG A 205 22.82 -21.83 5.81
C ARG A 205 21.85 -20.97 5.02
N ALA A 206 20.58 -21.31 5.15
CA ALA A 206 19.49 -20.62 4.48
C ALA A 206 18.84 -19.60 5.45
N PRO A 207 18.33 -18.48 4.95
CA PRO A 207 17.73 -17.46 5.78
C PRO A 207 16.35 -17.89 6.26
N SER A 208 15.90 -17.32 7.38
CA SER A 208 14.49 -17.38 7.79
C SER A 208 13.79 -16.11 7.33
N GLY A 209 12.95 -16.22 6.31
CA GLY A 209 12.17 -15.10 5.80
C GLY A 209 12.02 -15.16 4.28
N ASP A 210 10.96 -14.53 3.79
CA ASP A 210 10.67 -14.45 2.36
C ASP A 210 11.33 -13.21 1.77
N ILE A 211 11.40 -13.11 0.44
CA ILE A 211 11.93 -11.95 -0.29
C ILE A 211 10.83 -11.39 -1.18
N GLY A 212 10.57 -10.10 -1.08
CA GLY A 212 9.75 -9.34 -2.02
C GLY A 212 10.61 -8.54 -3.00
N VAL A 213 10.31 -8.61 -4.29
CA VAL A 213 10.98 -7.86 -5.36
C VAL A 213 9.98 -6.98 -6.09
N LEU A 214 10.33 -5.71 -6.26
CA LEU A 214 9.57 -4.76 -7.07
C LEU A 214 9.99 -4.92 -8.53
N GLN A 215 9.19 -5.63 -9.33
CA GLN A 215 9.54 -5.99 -10.72
C GLN A 215 9.54 -4.77 -11.64
N SER A 216 8.47 -3.98 -11.61
CA SER A 216 8.29 -2.84 -12.50
C SER A 216 7.32 -1.83 -11.91
N VAL A 217 7.43 -0.59 -12.39
CA VAL A 217 6.40 0.44 -12.21
C VAL A 217 6.01 0.88 -13.61
N SER A 218 4.75 0.67 -13.95
CA SER A 218 4.19 1.07 -15.24
C SER A 218 3.01 2.02 -15.02
N ARG A 219 2.67 2.79 -16.04
CA ARG A 219 1.49 3.65 -16.02
C ARG A 219 0.39 3.00 -16.86
N ASP A 220 -0.82 2.95 -16.32
CA ASP A 220 -2.03 2.57 -17.03
C ASP A 220 -3.08 3.67 -16.85
N GLY A 221 -3.26 4.49 -17.88
CA GLY A 221 -4.06 5.72 -17.81
C GLY A 221 -3.56 6.68 -16.71
N ASP A 222 -4.44 6.98 -15.76
CA ASP A 222 -4.13 7.88 -14.63
C ASP A 222 -3.38 7.16 -13.49
N GLU A 223 -3.39 5.83 -13.47
CA GLU A 223 -2.80 5.02 -12.40
C GLU A 223 -1.34 4.65 -12.68
N LEU A 224 -0.50 4.69 -11.64
CA LEU A 224 0.80 4.06 -11.59
C LEU A 224 0.65 2.72 -10.90
N ILE A 225 1.01 1.65 -11.59
CA ILE A 225 0.92 0.27 -11.12
C ILE A 225 2.32 -0.23 -10.84
N ALA A 226 2.60 -0.48 -9.57
CA ALA A 226 3.77 -1.22 -9.13
C ALA A 226 3.47 -2.71 -9.15
N LYS A 227 4.28 -3.51 -9.84
CA LYS A 227 4.19 -4.96 -9.88
C LYS A 227 5.25 -5.57 -8.95
N ILE A 228 4.82 -6.51 -8.12
CA ILE A 228 5.64 -7.13 -7.08
C ILE A 228 5.67 -8.64 -7.30
N SER A 229 6.73 -9.29 -6.84
CA SER A 229 6.79 -10.74 -6.71
C SER A 229 7.35 -11.10 -5.35
N PHE A 230 6.85 -12.17 -4.76
CA PHE A 230 7.32 -12.68 -3.47
C PHE A 230 7.79 -14.12 -3.62
N SER A 231 8.85 -14.50 -2.91
CA SER A 231 9.34 -15.87 -2.89
C SER A 231 8.34 -16.83 -2.25
N ASN A 232 7.62 -16.41 -1.21
CA ASN A 232 6.44 -17.11 -0.67
C ASN A 232 5.33 -16.09 -0.36
N ALA A 233 4.16 -16.59 0.03
CA ALA A 233 3.08 -15.75 0.53
C ALA A 233 3.58 -14.91 1.73
N PRO A 234 3.51 -13.57 1.67
CA PRO A 234 3.99 -12.72 2.74
C PRO A 234 3.16 -12.94 4.01
N SER A 235 3.81 -12.81 5.18
CA SER A 235 3.19 -12.99 6.50
C SER A 235 2.21 -11.88 6.91
N GLY A 236 2.08 -10.84 6.09
CA GLY A 236 1.15 -9.72 6.23
C GLY A 236 0.94 -9.02 4.90
N VAL A 237 0.29 -7.86 4.90
CA VAL A 237 0.09 -7.04 3.69
C VAL A 237 1.22 -6.01 3.62
N PRO A 238 2.23 -6.19 2.74
CA PRO A 238 3.31 -5.22 2.61
C PRO A 238 2.79 -3.95 1.93
N ASN A 239 3.44 -2.81 2.19
CA ASN A 239 3.13 -1.56 1.52
C ASN A 239 4.16 -1.23 0.44
N VAL A 240 3.72 -0.52 -0.59
CA VAL A 240 4.58 0.15 -1.56
C VAL A 240 4.50 1.66 -1.34
N VAL A 241 5.67 2.29 -1.34
CA VAL A 241 5.83 3.73 -1.08
C VAL A 241 6.33 4.41 -2.34
N PHE A 242 5.57 5.37 -2.83
CA PHE A 242 5.92 6.23 -3.97
C PHE A 242 6.60 7.49 -3.45
N ARG A 243 7.85 7.74 -3.86
CA ARG A 243 8.68 8.84 -3.35
C ARG A 243 9.15 9.75 -4.48
N GLY A 244 9.28 11.02 -4.17
CA GLY A 244 9.76 12.01 -5.13
C GLY A 244 10.30 13.26 -4.48
N LEU A 245 10.55 14.28 -5.30
CA LEU A 245 11.10 15.56 -4.85
C LEU A 245 10.01 16.63 -4.67
N THR A 246 10.03 17.33 -3.54
CA THR A 246 9.22 18.52 -3.31
C THR A 246 9.70 19.68 -4.18
N PRO A 247 8.95 20.80 -4.28
CA PRO A 247 9.42 22.00 -5.00
C PRO A 247 10.72 22.60 -4.47
N SER A 248 11.08 22.31 -3.21
CA SER A 248 12.34 22.72 -2.61
C SER A 248 13.49 21.73 -2.87
N GLY A 249 13.25 20.63 -3.59
CA GLY A 249 14.23 19.58 -3.86
C GLY A 249 14.44 18.59 -2.70
N ALA A 250 13.58 18.60 -1.68
CA ALA A 250 13.64 17.62 -0.59
C ALA A 250 12.90 16.32 -0.98
N ARG A 251 13.38 15.17 -0.52
CA ARG A 251 12.66 13.89 -0.72
C ARG A 251 11.40 13.86 0.15
N ALA A 252 10.28 13.45 -0.44
CA ALA A 252 9.01 13.26 0.25
C ALA A 252 8.29 12.00 -0.24
N GLU A 253 7.46 11.45 0.64
CA GLU A 253 6.49 10.40 0.32
C GLU A 253 5.26 11.05 -0.33
N PHE A 254 4.88 10.58 -1.52
CA PHE A 254 3.69 11.04 -2.23
C PHE A 254 2.50 10.13 -1.98
N ALA A 255 2.73 8.82 -1.85
CA ALA A 255 1.70 7.86 -1.49
C ALA A 255 2.31 6.60 -0.85
N ARG A 256 1.49 5.93 -0.03
CA ARG A 256 1.78 4.62 0.56
C ARG A 256 0.53 3.77 0.48
N LEU A 257 0.66 2.61 -0.14
CA LEU A 257 -0.48 1.74 -0.44
C LEU A 257 -0.17 0.30 -0.11
N PRO A 258 -1.13 -0.46 0.43
CA PRO A 258 -0.98 -1.90 0.60
C PRO A 258 -0.91 -2.60 -0.77
N VAL A 259 -0.12 -3.66 -0.85
CA VAL A 259 -0.08 -4.55 -2.02
C VAL A 259 -1.31 -5.44 -2.03
N SER A 260 -2.01 -5.50 -3.16
CA SER A 260 -3.05 -6.50 -3.41
C SER A 260 -2.42 -7.88 -3.52
N LEU A 261 -2.75 -8.79 -2.60
CA LEU A 261 -2.19 -10.16 -2.58
C LEU A 261 -2.74 -11.04 -3.71
N ASP A 262 -3.89 -10.69 -4.30
CA ASP A 262 -4.50 -11.43 -5.41
C ASP A 262 -3.79 -11.15 -6.74
N THR A 263 -3.45 -9.88 -6.98
CA THR A 263 -2.84 -9.41 -8.23
C THR A 263 -1.34 -9.18 -8.12
N LEU A 264 -0.79 -9.17 -6.90
CA LEU A 264 0.59 -8.78 -6.58
C LEU A 264 0.95 -7.39 -7.14
N THR A 265 0.00 -6.46 -7.06
CA THR A 265 0.16 -5.08 -7.54
C THR A 265 -0.25 -4.06 -6.49
N ALA A 266 0.32 -2.86 -6.59
CA ALA A 266 -0.14 -1.66 -5.87
C ALA A 266 -0.38 -0.54 -6.90
N ALA A 267 -1.60 0.00 -6.95
CA ALA A 267 -2.00 1.02 -7.91
C ALA A 267 -2.27 2.35 -7.21
N VAL A 268 -1.73 3.45 -7.76
CA VAL A 268 -1.94 4.81 -7.24
C VAL A 268 -2.31 5.77 -8.36
N SER A 269 -3.32 6.60 -8.15
CA SER A 269 -3.55 7.80 -8.97
C SER A 269 -2.85 8.99 -8.32
N LEU A 270 -1.74 9.45 -8.91
CA LEU A 270 -1.02 10.64 -8.48
C LEU A 270 -1.36 11.83 -9.41
N PRO A 271 -1.59 13.03 -8.85
CA PRO A 271 -1.64 14.26 -9.65
C PRO A 271 -0.39 14.41 -10.53
N ALA A 272 -0.53 14.98 -11.73
CA ALA A 272 0.58 15.05 -12.69
C ALA A 272 1.83 15.75 -12.13
N GLU A 273 1.65 16.76 -11.26
CA GLU A 273 2.77 17.45 -10.62
C GLU A 273 3.61 16.54 -9.73
N LEU A 274 2.96 15.65 -8.96
CA LEU A 274 3.65 14.68 -8.12
C LEU A 274 4.23 13.56 -8.99
N SER A 275 3.50 13.10 -10.01
CA SER A 275 4.01 12.10 -10.94
C SER A 275 5.26 12.56 -11.68
N ALA A 276 5.31 13.83 -12.09
CA ALA A 276 6.47 14.41 -12.79
C ALA A 276 7.71 14.56 -11.90
N ARG A 277 7.55 14.38 -10.59
CA ARG A 277 8.61 14.52 -9.60
C ARG A 277 8.89 13.22 -8.86
N LEU A 278 8.24 12.14 -9.27
CA LEU A 278 8.45 10.81 -8.76
C LEU A 278 9.88 10.40 -9.10
N THR A 279 10.67 10.03 -8.10
CA THR A 279 12.06 9.59 -8.30
C THR A 279 12.18 8.09 -8.21
N ASP A 280 11.47 7.48 -7.27
CA ASP A 280 11.59 6.06 -6.98
C ASP A 280 10.37 5.51 -6.25
N VAL A 281 10.18 4.21 -6.37
CA VAL A 281 9.13 3.43 -5.72
C VAL A 281 9.80 2.33 -4.92
N VAL A 282 9.37 2.12 -3.68
CA VAL A 282 10.00 1.19 -2.73
C VAL A 282 8.98 0.23 -2.12
N LEU A 283 9.36 -1.03 -2.02
CA LEU A 283 8.64 -2.04 -1.23
C LEU A 283 9.04 -1.93 0.25
N GLU A 284 8.09 -1.58 1.11
CA GLU A 284 8.32 -1.39 2.55
C GLU A 284 8.67 -2.71 3.24
N GLY A 285 9.65 -2.67 4.15
CA GLY A 285 10.14 -3.85 4.87
C GLY A 285 11.24 -4.63 4.14
N GLU A 286 11.47 -4.34 2.86
CA GLU A 286 12.55 -4.93 2.06
C GLU A 286 13.74 -3.97 1.93
N HIS A 287 14.94 -4.48 2.19
CA HIS A 287 16.17 -3.67 2.24
C HIS A 287 17.24 -4.28 1.33
N HIS A 288 16.99 -4.26 0.02
CA HIS A 288 17.91 -4.73 -1.01
C HIS A 288 17.67 -4.02 -2.34
N SER A 289 18.64 -4.11 -3.26
CA SER A 289 18.55 -3.42 -4.57
C SER A 289 17.38 -3.82 -5.46
N GLY A 290 16.85 -5.05 -5.32
CA GLY A 290 15.60 -5.47 -5.97
C GLY A 290 14.29 -4.93 -5.38
N ALA A 291 14.32 -4.21 -4.25
CA ALA A 291 13.13 -3.68 -3.57
C ALA A 291 12.75 -2.26 -4.02
N ILE A 292 13.60 -1.65 -4.86
CA ILE A 292 13.49 -0.27 -5.30
C ILE A 292 13.48 -0.21 -6.82
N VAL A 293 12.55 0.56 -7.38
CA VAL A 293 12.50 0.90 -8.80
C VAL A 293 12.71 2.41 -8.90
N HIS A 294 13.83 2.81 -9.48
CA HIS A 294 14.10 4.19 -9.88
C HIS A 294 13.34 4.51 -11.16
N VAL A 295 12.63 5.62 -11.12
CA VAL A 295 11.81 6.10 -12.22
C VAL A 295 12.64 7.10 -13.02
N SER A 296 12.72 6.92 -14.34
CA SER A 296 13.17 7.99 -15.24
C SER A 296 11.97 8.81 -15.72
N ASP A 297 12.21 9.88 -16.47
CA ASP A 297 11.21 10.88 -16.87
C ASP A 297 10.02 10.33 -17.69
N TYR A 298 10.04 9.05 -18.07
CA TYR A 298 9.00 8.36 -18.84
C TYR A 298 7.65 8.18 -18.11
N LEU A 299 7.63 8.11 -16.77
CA LEU A 299 6.37 7.91 -16.02
C LEU A 299 5.64 9.24 -15.73
N ALA A 300 6.24 10.38 -16.07
CA ALA A 300 5.65 11.70 -15.93
C ALA A 300 4.65 11.96 -17.06
N ARG A 301 3.44 12.43 -16.72
CA ARG A 301 2.53 13.06 -17.70
C ARG A 301 2.85 14.55 -17.77
N PRO A 302 3.52 15.04 -18.82
CA PRO A 302 3.73 16.48 -18.99
C PRO A 302 2.39 17.21 -19.09
N ARG A 303 2.32 18.41 -18.49
CA ARG A 303 1.20 19.32 -18.74
C ARG A 303 1.32 19.95 -20.11
N VAL A 304 0.24 19.95 -20.86
CA VAL A 304 0.15 20.56 -22.18
C VAL A 304 -1.02 21.53 -22.22
N GLY A 305 -0.73 22.77 -22.60
CA GLY A 305 -1.76 23.76 -22.87
C GLY A 305 -2.30 23.61 -24.28
N LEU A 306 -3.62 23.59 -24.46
CA LEU A 306 -4.24 23.72 -25.78
C LEU A 306 -4.97 25.06 -25.85
N PHE A 307 -4.65 25.88 -26.84
CA PHE A 307 -5.20 27.22 -26.99
C PHE A 307 -5.75 27.45 -28.40
N SER A 308 -6.96 28.02 -28.46
CA SER A 308 -7.61 28.48 -29.69
C SER A 308 -8.39 29.78 -29.39
N ILE A 309 -8.48 30.68 -30.37
CA ILE A 309 -9.22 31.96 -30.23
C ILE A 309 -10.73 31.75 -30.30
N ASP A 310 -11.19 30.71 -31.00
CA ASP A 310 -12.62 30.46 -31.25
C ASP A 310 -13.02 29.05 -30.78
N PRO A 311 -13.28 28.84 -29.47
CA PRO A 311 -13.67 27.55 -28.90
C PRO A 311 -15.15 27.20 -29.17
N SER A 312 -15.74 27.67 -30.27
CA SER A 312 -17.19 27.58 -30.51
C SER A 312 -17.73 26.13 -30.42
N GLU A 313 -18.66 25.92 -29.47
CA GLU A 313 -19.39 24.65 -29.28
C GLU A 313 -20.43 24.39 -30.39
N GLU A 314 -20.62 25.32 -31.33
CA GLU A 314 -21.64 25.23 -32.41
C GLU A 314 -21.14 24.55 -33.70
N VAL A 315 -19.86 24.14 -33.77
CA VAL A 315 -19.29 23.42 -34.91
C VAL A 315 -19.25 21.91 -34.64
N ALA A 316 -19.53 21.09 -35.65
CA ALA A 316 -19.41 19.64 -35.56
C ALA A 316 -18.04 19.22 -34.99
N GLU A 317 -18.03 18.30 -34.04
CA GLU A 317 -16.87 17.94 -33.21
C GLU A 317 -15.59 17.62 -34.04
N LEU A 318 -15.74 16.96 -35.19
CA LEU A 318 -14.64 16.59 -36.10
C LEU A 318 -14.01 17.75 -36.87
N LEU A 319 -14.64 18.93 -36.89
CA LEU A 319 -14.10 20.14 -37.52
C LEU A 319 -13.46 21.08 -36.50
N GLN A 320 -13.63 20.81 -35.20
CA GLN A 320 -13.01 21.62 -34.15
C GLN A 320 -11.47 21.52 -34.23
N PRO A 321 -10.74 22.65 -34.25
CA PRO A 321 -9.29 22.65 -34.40
C PRO A 321 -8.53 21.86 -33.33
N LEU A 322 -9.06 21.82 -32.09
CA LEU A 322 -8.41 21.16 -30.96
C LEU A 322 -8.81 19.68 -30.77
N HIS A 323 -9.84 19.18 -31.47
CA HIS A 323 -10.38 17.84 -31.21
C HIS A 323 -9.33 16.73 -31.39
N TYR A 324 -8.59 16.74 -32.49
CA TYR A 324 -7.57 15.72 -32.77
C TYR A 324 -6.35 15.84 -31.86
N LEU A 325 -5.92 17.07 -31.54
CA LEU A 325 -4.85 17.30 -30.57
C LEU A 325 -5.23 16.79 -29.18
N ARG A 326 -6.47 17.04 -28.75
CA ARG A 326 -7.01 16.52 -27.49
C ARG A 326 -6.99 15.00 -27.49
N THR A 327 -7.50 14.37 -28.53
CA THR A 327 -7.52 12.90 -28.66
C THR A 327 -6.12 12.30 -28.68
N ALA A 328 -5.19 12.90 -29.42
CA ALA A 328 -3.80 12.45 -29.53
C ALA A 328 -3.03 12.53 -28.20
N LEU A 329 -3.27 13.59 -27.42
CA LEU A 329 -2.50 13.86 -26.21
C LEU A 329 -3.14 13.31 -24.93
N ARG A 330 -4.44 12.97 -24.94
CA ARG A 330 -5.21 12.58 -23.74
C ARG A 330 -4.57 11.45 -22.93
N GLN A 331 -3.96 10.47 -23.57
CA GLN A 331 -3.35 9.33 -22.89
C GLN A 331 -1.97 9.66 -22.29
N ASN A 332 -1.26 10.66 -22.83
CA ASN A 332 0.16 10.88 -22.56
C ASN A 332 0.46 12.20 -21.85
N ALA A 333 -0.48 13.15 -21.84
CA ALA A 333 -0.30 14.48 -21.26
C ALA A 333 -1.54 14.92 -20.47
N GLU A 334 -1.34 15.72 -19.43
CA GLU A 334 -2.42 16.44 -18.74
C GLU A 334 -2.78 17.67 -19.56
N ILE A 335 -4.03 17.75 -20.04
CA ILE A 335 -4.47 18.80 -20.95
C ILE A 335 -5.09 19.96 -20.16
N VAL A 336 -4.62 21.18 -20.42
CA VAL A 336 -5.19 22.43 -19.88
C VAL A 336 -5.77 23.26 -21.03
N GLU A 337 -7.08 23.43 -21.06
CA GLU A 337 -7.79 24.26 -22.05
C GLU A 337 -8.40 25.47 -21.34
N GLN A 338 -7.64 26.56 -21.22
CA GLN A 338 -8.05 27.79 -20.54
C GLN A 338 -7.54 29.02 -21.32
N SER A 339 -7.64 30.22 -20.74
CA SER A 339 -6.98 31.38 -21.30
C SER A 339 -5.47 31.17 -21.35
N LEU A 340 -4.78 31.80 -22.29
CA LEU A 340 -3.33 31.62 -22.43
C LEU A 340 -2.57 32.04 -21.15
N ASP A 341 -3.06 33.03 -20.43
CA ASP A 341 -2.48 33.49 -19.16
C ASP A 341 -2.61 32.41 -18.07
N ASP A 342 -3.78 31.76 -17.98
CA ASP A 342 -4.00 30.66 -17.02
C ASP A 342 -3.20 29.41 -17.39
N ILE A 343 -3.09 29.12 -18.69
CA ILE A 343 -2.22 28.06 -19.21
C ILE A 343 -0.78 28.34 -18.76
N LEU A 344 -0.25 29.55 -18.94
CA LEU A 344 1.12 29.89 -18.53
C LEU A 344 1.32 29.77 -17.01
N LEU A 345 0.32 30.16 -16.20
CA LEU A 345 0.37 30.00 -14.73
C LEU A 345 0.48 28.52 -14.30
N SER A 346 -0.09 27.60 -15.08
CA SER A 346 -0.02 26.15 -14.83
C SER A 346 1.35 25.52 -15.12
N LYS A 347 2.29 26.28 -15.70
CA LYS A 347 3.65 25.88 -16.09
C LYS A 347 3.69 24.61 -16.97
N PRO A 348 3.08 24.63 -18.15
CA PRO A 348 3.07 23.49 -19.06
C PRO A 348 4.46 23.27 -19.68
N ALA A 349 4.71 22.03 -20.09
CA ALA A 349 5.91 21.65 -20.84
C ALA A 349 5.80 22.07 -22.32
N ALA A 350 4.59 22.01 -22.88
CA ALA A 350 4.29 22.44 -24.24
C ALA A 350 2.95 23.17 -24.33
N ILE A 351 2.83 24.09 -25.29
CA ILE A 351 1.58 24.79 -25.61
C ILE A 351 1.31 24.61 -27.10
N PHE A 352 0.12 24.09 -27.43
CA PHE A 352 -0.34 23.92 -28.79
C PHE A 352 -1.34 25.01 -29.12
N VAL A 353 -1.12 25.69 -30.24
CA VAL A 353 -1.96 26.80 -30.70
C VAL A 353 -2.44 26.54 -32.11
N THR A 354 -3.73 26.76 -32.36
CA THR A 354 -4.33 26.53 -33.68
C THR A 354 -4.86 27.82 -34.31
N ASP A 355 -4.45 28.10 -35.55
CA ASP A 355 -4.95 29.15 -36.46
C ASP A 355 -5.14 30.53 -35.83
N VAL A 356 -4.07 31.10 -35.25
CA VAL A 356 -4.09 32.44 -34.66
C VAL A 356 -3.42 33.47 -35.57
N SER A 357 -3.97 34.69 -35.63
CA SER A 357 -3.37 35.83 -36.34
C SER A 357 -2.33 36.58 -35.50
N ARG A 358 -2.50 36.60 -34.18
CA ARG A 358 -1.55 37.15 -33.21
C ARG A 358 -1.77 36.49 -31.85
N LEU A 359 -0.68 36.10 -31.19
CA LEU A 359 -0.72 35.55 -29.84
C LEU A 359 -0.93 36.67 -28.82
N PRO A 360 -1.86 36.53 -27.85
CA PRO A 360 -1.94 37.45 -26.73
C PRO A 360 -0.68 37.34 -25.86
N ASN A 361 -0.26 38.45 -25.25
CA ASN A 361 0.87 38.49 -24.30
C ASN A 361 2.16 37.81 -24.80
N GLU A 362 2.54 38.06 -26.07
CA GLU A 362 3.69 37.45 -26.74
C GLU A 362 5.00 37.52 -25.94
N ALA A 363 5.24 38.61 -25.19
CA ALA A 363 6.42 38.75 -24.35
C ALA A 363 6.54 37.67 -23.25
N ASP A 364 5.43 37.26 -22.64
CA ASP A 364 5.42 36.23 -21.60
C ASP A 364 5.63 34.85 -22.20
N LEU A 365 5.06 34.59 -23.39
CA LEU A 365 5.35 33.38 -24.15
C LEU A 365 6.82 33.30 -24.57
N VAL A 366 7.40 34.40 -25.08
CA VAL A 366 8.82 34.48 -25.41
C VAL A 366 9.68 34.15 -24.20
N ASN A 367 9.36 34.70 -23.03
CA ASN A 367 10.05 34.38 -21.78
C ASN A 367 9.88 32.90 -21.40
N TRP A 368 8.68 32.34 -21.53
CA TRP A 368 8.41 30.93 -21.22
C TRP A 368 9.15 29.96 -22.15
N VAL A 369 9.14 30.20 -23.47
CA VAL A 369 9.90 29.40 -24.44
C VAL A 369 11.39 29.49 -24.15
N THR A 370 11.92 30.70 -23.91
CA THR A 370 13.35 30.90 -23.60
C THR A 370 13.78 30.11 -22.35
N ASN A 371 12.89 29.92 -21.38
CA ASN A 371 13.11 29.13 -20.17
C ASN A 371 12.81 27.62 -20.33
N GLY A 372 12.68 27.11 -21.54
CA GLY A 372 12.57 25.67 -21.81
C GLY A 372 11.23 25.16 -22.33
N GLY A 373 10.24 26.03 -22.53
CA GLY A 373 8.93 25.66 -23.08
C GLY A 373 8.96 25.29 -24.56
N THR A 374 8.07 24.39 -24.99
CA THR A 374 7.87 24.05 -26.41
C THR A 374 6.56 24.62 -26.94
N LEU A 375 6.63 25.64 -27.80
CA LEU A 375 5.46 26.21 -28.47
C LEU A 375 5.22 25.51 -29.80
N VAL A 376 4.06 24.88 -29.99
CA VAL A 376 3.65 24.23 -31.23
C VAL A 376 2.50 25.01 -31.85
N GLN A 377 2.66 25.47 -33.08
CA GLN A 377 1.67 26.28 -33.79
C GLN A 377 1.23 25.59 -35.07
N PHE A 378 -0.08 25.58 -35.33
CA PHE A 378 -0.67 25.05 -36.55
C PHE A 378 -1.22 26.18 -37.41
N ALA A 379 -0.85 26.17 -38.69
CA ALA A 379 -1.40 27.08 -39.68
C ALA A 379 -2.90 26.82 -39.91
N GLY A 380 -3.61 27.83 -40.39
CA GLY A 380 -4.97 27.67 -40.90
C GLY A 380 -5.38 28.85 -41.78
N PRO A 381 -6.68 28.96 -42.12
CA PRO A 381 -7.20 30.03 -42.97
C PRO A 381 -6.84 31.43 -42.46
N THR A 382 -6.88 31.65 -41.14
CA THR A 382 -6.56 32.94 -40.52
C THR A 382 -5.08 33.25 -40.64
N THR A 383 -4.20 32.27 -40.40
CA THR A 383 -2.75 32.40 -40.61
C THR A 383 -2.41 32.66 -42.08
N ALA A 384 -3.07 31.98 -43.03
CA ALA A 384 -2.83 32.15 -44.46
C ALA A 384 -3.20 33.56 -44.96
N LEU A 385 -4.27 34.15 -44.41
CA LEU A 385 -4.72 35.51 -44.74
C LEU A 385 -3.81 36.59 -44.12
N ASN A 386 -3.26 36.34 -42.93
CA ASN A 386 -2.45 37.31 -42.17
C ASN A 386 -0.95 36.98 -42.15
N ALA A 387 -0.46 36.18 -43.11
CA ALA A 387 0.90 35.67 -43.18
C ALA A 387 1.99 36.77 -43.07
N VAL A 388 1.70 37.97 -43.61
CA VAL A 388 2.62 39.12 -43.60
C VAL A 388 2.78 39.70 -42.19
N ASP A 389 1.69 39.78 -41.41
CA ASP A 389 1.71 40.35 -40.06
C ASP A 389 2.35 39.39 -39.05
N LEU A 390 2.23 38.08 -39.29
CA LEU A 390 2.84 37.02 -38.47
C LEU A 390 4.36 36.91 -38.67
N GLY A 391 4.88 37.23 -39.85
CA GLY A 391 6.32 37.18 -40.15
C GLY A 391 7.19 38.18 -39.35
N ALA A 392 6.57 39.06 -38.56
CA ALA A 392 7.22 40.00 -37.65
C ALA A 392 7.31 39.49 -36.19
N SER A 393 6.66 38.36 -35.88
CA SER A 393 6.69 37.75 -34.54
C SER A 393 8.04 37.06 -34.27
N GLU A 394 8.53 37.15 -33.03
CA GLU A 394 9.72 36.42 -32.57
C GLU A 394 9.42 34.92 -32.36
N LEU A 395 8.15 34.54 -32.30
CA LEU A 395 7.67 33.17 -32.14
C LEU A 395 7.34 32.50 -33.48
N MET A 396 7.98 32.90 -34.58
CA MET A 396 7.78 32.28 -35.90
C MET A 396 9.10 31.75 -36.46
N PRO A 397 9.23 30.42 -36.69
CA PRO A 397 10.49 29.83 -37.19
C PRO A 397 10.90 30.32 -38.58
N VAL A 398 9.92 30.69 -39.41
CA VAL A 398 10.10 31.08 -40.81
C VAL A 398 9.14 32.19 -41.18
N ARG A 399 9.53 33.01 -42.16
CA ARG A 399 8.61 33.95 -42.79
C ARG A 399 7.64 33.20 -43.70
N LEU A 400 6.40 33.65 -43.75
CA LEU A 400 5.34 33.01 -44.51
C LEU A 400 5.04 33.78 -45.79
N ARG A 401 4.85 33.06 -46.89
CA ARG A 401 4.38 33.63 -48.15
C ARG A 401 2.90 33.97 -48.03
N GLN A 402 2.50 35.11 -48.58
CA GLN A 402 1.10 35.52 -48.58
C GLN A 402 0.23 34.57 -49.42
N GLY A 403 -0.88 34.10 -48.83
CA GLY A 403 -1.81 33.15 -49.45
C GLY A 403 -1.42 31.68 -49.22
N GLY A 404 -2.42 30.82 -49.07
CA GLY A 404 -2.24 29.37 -48.97
C GLY A 404 -2.06 28.71 -50.34
N ARG A 405 -1.33 27.59 -50.38
CA ARG A 405 -1.26 26.68 -51.53
C ARG A 405 -2.37 25.63 -51.37
N GLN A 406 -3.27 25.53 -52.33
CA GLN A 406 -4.23 24.42 -52.43
C GLN A 406 -3.76 23.39 -53.48
N LEU A 407 -3.97 22.12 -53.18
CA LEU A 407 -3.59 20.93 -53.92
C LEU A 407 -4.83 20.04 -54.08
N GLY A 408 -5.16 19.63 -55.31
CA GLY A 408 -6.19 18.62 -55.56
C GLY A 408 -7.66 19.09 -55.56
N GLY A 409 -7.95 20.39 -55.47
CA GLY A 409 -9.30 20.94 -55.65
C GLY A 409 -9.79 20.95 -57.11
N ALA A 410 -11.11 21.02 -57.33
CA ALA A 410 -11.74 20.99 -58.67
C ALA A 410 -11.28 22.11 -59.64
N MET A 411 -10.58 23.13 -59.13
CA MET A 411 -10.02 24.27 -59.88
C MET A 411 -8.47 24.29 -59.89
N THR A 412 -7.80 23.31 -59.28
CA THR A 412 -6.33 23.25 -59.15
C THR A 412 -5.76 22.04 -59.91
N TRP A 413 -4.66 22.25 -60.65
CA TRP A 413 -4.03 21.23 -61.50
C TRP A 413 -2.98 20.37 -60.77
N GLU A 414 -2.71 20.62 -59.49
CA GLU A 414 -1.72 19.89 -58.70
C GLU A 414 -2.37 18.73 -57.92
N THR A 415 -1.72 17.56 -57.89
CA THR A 415 -2.16 16.42 -57.08
C THR A 415 -1.80 16.63 -55.61
N PRO A 416 -2.60 16.11 -54.66
CA PRO A 416 -2.22 16.02 -53.25
C PRO A 416 -0.82 15.42 -53.08
N LYS A 417 -0.10 15.88 -52.06
CA LYS A 417 1.29 15.49 -51.80
C LYS A 417 1.40 14.59 -50.58
N GLN A 418 2.31 13.62 -50.64
CA GLN A 418 2.67 12.77 -49.51
C GLN A 418 3.85 13.36 -48.74
N LEU A 419 4.05 12.92 -47.49
CA LEU A 419 5.23 13.23 -46.68
C LEU A 419 6.48 12.56 -47.26
N ALA A 420 7.62 13.22 -47.14
CA ALA A 420 8.93 12.60 -47.37
C ALA A 420 9.44 11.91 -46.10
N PRO A 421 10.38 10.96 -46.21
CA PRO A 421 11.03 10.34 -45.05
C PRO A 421 11.67 11.38 -44.12
N PHE A 422 11.53 11.19 -42.81
CA PHE A 422 12.12 12.09 -41.82
C PHE A 422 13.66 12.04 -41.85
N SER A 423 14.30 13.20 -41.76
CA SER A 423 15.76 13.31 -41.70
C SER A 423 16.29 12.87 -40.33
N ARG A 424 17.56 12.42 -40.24
CA ARG A 424 18.20 12.02 -38.96
C ARG A 424 18.25 13.13 -37.89
N GLN A 425 18.12 14.39 -38.30
CA GLN A 425 18.14 15.55 -37.40
C GLN A 425 16.73 15.94 -36.92
N SER A 426 15.70 15.31 -37.46
CA SER A 426 14.32 15.50 -37.06
C SER A 426 14.01 14.72 -35.77
N PRO A 427 13.25 15.29 -34.82
CA PRO A 427 12.71 14.53 -33.71
C PRO A 427 11.79 13.37 -34.18
N PHE A 428 11.29 13.41 -35.41
CA PHE A 428 10.42 12.38 -35.98
C PHE A 428 11.18 11.23 -36.66
N PHE A 429 12.52 11.24 -36.64
CA PHE A 429 13.31 10.19 -37.26
C PHE A 429 12.99 8.80 -36.68
N GLY A 430 12.78 7.81 -37.55
CA GLY A 430 12.42 6.45 -37.16
C GLY A 430 10.92 6.17 -37.05
N LEU A 431 10.05 7.19 -37.16
CA LEU A 431 8.60 6.96 -37.28
C LEU A 431 8.25 6.41 -38.66
N GLU A 432 7.37 5.41 -38.70
CA GLU A 432 6.81 4.89 -39.95
C GLU A 432 5.79 5.88 -40.53
N ILE A 433 5.86 6.13 -41.84
CA ILE A 433 4.96 7.04 -42.54
C ILE A 433 3.96 6.21 -43.35
N PRO A 434 2.66 6.20 -42.99
CA PRO A 434 1.62 5.56 -43.80
C PRO A 434 1.51 6.18 -45.21
N ASP A 435 1.38 5.33 -46.23
CA ASP A 435 1.31 5.75 -47.64
C ASP A 435 0.04 6.53 -48.00
N ASP A 436 -1.01 6.44 -47.18
CA ASP A 436 -2.31 7.06 -47.39
C ASP A 436 -2.40 8.50 -46.87
N ILE A 437 -1.33 9.03 -46.25
CA ILE A 437 -1.30 10.42 -45.78
C ILE A 437 -1.12 11.37 -46.96
N VAL A 438 -2.08 12.28 -47.11
CA VAL A 438 -2.16 13.27 -48.18
C VAL A 438 -2.37 14.68 -47.64
N VAL A 439 -1.60 15.62 -48.16
CA VAL A 439 -1.71 17.06 -47.91
C VAL A 439 -2.36 17.74 -49.10
N ASN A 440 -3.51 18.39 -48.83
CA ASN A 440 -4.36 19.07 -49.79
C ASN A 440 -4.21 20.60 -49.72
N ALA A 441 -3.69 21.15 -48.63
CA ALA A 441 -3.36 22.57 -48.56
C ALA A 441 -2.24 22.84 -47.56
N GLN A 442 -1.47 23.91 -47.76
CA GLN A 442 -0.46 24.37 -46.81
C GLN A 442 -0.15 25.87 -46.96
N VAL A 443 0.35 26.50 -45.90
CA VAL A 443 0.98 27.82 -46.00
C VAL A 443 2.47 27.64 -46.32
N LEU A 444 2.99 28.38 -47.31
CA LEU A 444 4.38 28.21 -47.75
C LEU A 444 5.34 29.08 -46.94
N ALA A 445 6.48 28.53 -46.56
CA ALA A 445 7.62 29.32 -46.08
C ALA A 445 8.24 30.15 -47.22
N GLU A 446 8.71 31.35 -46.90
CA GLU A 446 9.60 32.11 -47.78
C GLU A 446 10.98 31.46 -47.79
N PRO A 447 11.57 31.19 -48.97
CA PRO A 447 12.92 30.66 -49.06
C PRO A 447 13.94 31.64 -48.49
N ASP A 448 14.73 31.19 -47.52
CA ASP A 448 15.93 31.88 -47.04
C ASP A 448 17.13 30.91 -46.98
N ALA A 449 18.32 31.42 -46.65
CA ALA A 449 19.55 30.61 -46.65
C ALA A 449 19.58 29.55 -45.53
N ASP A 450 18.83 29.76 -44.46
CA ASP A 450 18.85 28.91 -43.27
C ASP A 450 17.65 27.96 -43.20
N LEU A 451 16.67 28.09 -44.12
CA LEU A 451 15.40 27.38 -44.10
C LEU A 451 15.60 25.87 -43.94
N SER A 452 16.53 25.27 -44.70
CA SER A 452 16.80 23.83 -44.65
C SER A 452 17.22 23.34 -43.26
N SER A 453 17.89 24.18 -42.46
CA SER A 453 18.29 23.82 -41.10
C SER A 453 17.11 23.85 -40.10
N ARG A 454 16.02 24.53 -40.46
CA ARG A 454 14.81 24.67 -39.65
C ARG A 454 13.75 23.64 -40.03
N VAL A 455 13.85 22.97 -41.18
CA VAL A 455 12.88 21.95 -41.59
C VAL A 455 13.09 20.66 -40.81
N ILE A 456 12.03 20.16 -40.16
CA ILE A 456 12.02 18.86 -39.48
C ILE A 456 11.07 17.84 -40.12
N ALA A 457 10.17 18.29 -41.00
CA ALA A 457 9.41 17.42 -41.90
C ALA A 457 9.13 18.15 -43.23
N GLU A 458 9.19 17.43 -44.34
CA GLU A 458 8.96 17.96 -45.68
C GLU A 458 8.02 17.05 -46.48
N LEU A 459 7.45 17.60 -47.55
CA LEU A 459 6.67 16.84 -48.52
C LEU A 459 7.57 16.21 -49.57
N SER A 460 7.02 15.23 -50.29
CA SER A 460 7.66 14.55 -51.44
C SER A 460 8.19 15.49 -52.54
N ASP A 461 7.75 16.76 -52.59
CA ASP A 461 8.26 17.79 -53.51
C ASP A 461 9.34 18.71 -52.88
N GLY A 462 9.81 18.40 -51.67
CA GLY A 462 10.81 19.15 -50.92
C GLY A 462 10.28 20.42 -50.26
N THR A 463 8.96 20.65 -50.27
CA THR A 463 8.39 21.81 -49.56
C THR A 463 8.28 21.53 -48.06
N PRO A 464 8.62 22.50 -47.17
CA PRO A 464 8.53 22.30 -45.73
C PRO A 464 7.09 22.06 -45.26
N LEU A 465 6.89 21.01 -44.46
CA LEU A 465 5.63 20.72 -43.78
C LEU A 465 5.67 21.14 -42.31
N VAL A 466 6.82 20.93 -41.65
CA VAL A 466 7.04 21.33 -40.26
C VAL A 466 8.40 22.00 -40.13
N THR A 467 8.41 23.20 -39.54
CA THR A 467 9.62 23.98 -39.27
C THR A 467 9.81 24.20 -37.78
N ARG A 468 11.07 24.33 -37.35
CA ARG A 468 11.48 24.48 -35.96
C ARG A 468 12.54 25.57 -35.82
N MET A 469 12.45 26.33 -34.73
CA MET A 469 13.46 27.29 -34.29
C MET A 469 13.75 27.08 -32.81
N ALA A 470 15.02 26.94 -32.45
CA ALA A 470 15.46 26.91 -31.06
C ALA A 470 15.45 28.34 -30.49
N MET A 471 15.00 28.49 -29.24
CA MET A 471 14.92 29.78 -28.56
C MET A 471 15.21 29.59 -27.06
N GLY A 472 16.38 30.09 -26.61
CA GLY A 472 16.88 29.80 -25.26
C GLY A 472 17.05 28.30 -25.02
N ASP A 473 16.50 27.81 -23.91
CA ASP A 473 16.48 26.39 -23.55
C ASP A 473 15.27 25.63 -24.15
N GLY A 474 14.39 26.33 -24.89
CA GLY A 474 13.17 25.81 -25.50
C GLY A 474 13.14 25.94 -27.02
N GLN A 475 11.95 25.79 -27.60
CA GLN A 475 11.79 25.76 -29.05
C GLN A 475 10.39 26.19 -29.50
N VAL A 476 10.33 26.65 -30.74
CA VAL A 476 9.09 26.92 -31.46
C VAL A 476 8.99 25.99 -32.66
N VAL A 477 7.88 25.28 -32.80
CA VAL A 477 7.56 24.38 -33.90
C VAL A 477 6.32 24.90 -34.63
N PHE A 478 6.38 24.96 -35.95
CA PHE A 478 5.30 25.45 -36.79
C PHE A 478 4.93 24.39 -37.84
N PHE A 479 3.68 23.93 -37.78
CA PHE A 479 3.06 23.08 -38.80
C PHE A 479 2.44 23.97 -39.88
N HIS A 480 2.84 23.74 -41.12
CA HIS A 480 2.34 24.48 -42.29
C HIS A 480 0.92 24.06 -42.71
N ILE A 481 0.24 23.25 -41.90
CA ILE A 481 -1.09 22.70 -42.09
C ILE A 481 -1.97 22.90 -40.86
N THR A 482 -3.28 22.65 -41.01
CA THR A 482 -4.23 22.66 -39.89
C THR A 482 -4.03 21.46 -38.96
N ALA A 483 -4.44 21.63 -37.69
CA ALA A 483 -4.46 20.57 -36.67
C ALA A 483 -5.65 19.60 -36.81
N ASN A 484 -6.47 19.79 -37.84
CA ASN A 484 -7.66 19.00 -38.16
C ASN A 484 -7.57 18.41 -39.57
N ALA A 485 -8.62 17.72 -40.00
CA ALA A 485 -8.64 17.03 -41.30
C ALA A 485 -8.87 17.95 -42.53
N ASP A 486 -8.95 19.27 -42.37
CA ASP A 486 -9.35 20.18 -43.47
C ASP A 486 -8.29 20.28 -44.57
N TRP A 487 -7.01 20.40 -44.18
CA TRP A 487 -5.90 20.58 -45.11
C TRP A 487 -5.08 19.31 -45.34
N SER A 488 -5.19 18.33 -44.44
CA SER A 488 -4.46 17.05 -44.49
C SER A 488 -5.19 15.99 -43.67
N ASN A 489 -5.13 14.72 -44.08
CA ASN A 489 -5.61 13.62 -43.23
C ASN A 489 -4.57 13.17 -42.17
N LEU A 490 -3.43 13.86 -42.03
CA LEU A 490 -2.42 13.56 -41.02
C LEU A 490 -3.03 13.49 -39.61
N ALA A 491 -3.91 14.42 -39.25
CA ALA A 491 -4.56 14.46 -37.93
C ALA A 491 -5.41 13.21 -37.59
N LEU A 492 -5.74 12.39 -38.59
CA LEU A 492 -6.48 11.13 -38.45
C LEU A 492 -5.57 9.90 -38.29
N SER A 493 -4.25 10.06 -38.42
CA SER A 493 -3.28 8.97 -38.42
C SER A 493 -2.64 8.75 -37.05
N GLU A 494 -2.16 7.54 -36.79
CA GLU A 494 -1.33 7.24 -35.62
C GLU A 494 -0.02 8.04 -35.64
N LEU A 495 0.54 8.30 -36.84
CA LEU A 495 1.72 9.13 -37.01
C LEU A 495 1.56 10.52 -36.36
N PHE A 496 0.39 11.14 -36.42
CA PHE A 496 0.14 12.42 -35.78
C PHE A 496 0.20 12.34 -34.25
N ILE A 497 -0.26 11.23 -33.69
CA ILE A 497 -0.19 10.97 -32.26
C ILE A 497 1.29 10.88 -31.86
N ASP A 498 2.08 10.09 -32.57
CA ASP A 498 3.50 9.90 -32.25
C ASP A 498 4.33 11.17 -32.48
N MET A 499 4.09 11.90 -33.56
CA MET A 499 4.69 13.22 -33.77
C MET A 499 4.36 14.16 -32.61
N SER A 500 3.11 14.22 -32.17
CA SER A 500 2.69 15.06 -31.06
C SER A 500 3.34 14.65 -29.73
N LYS A 501 3.41 13.34 -29.44
CA LYS A 501 4.11 12.81 -28.26
C LYS A 501 5.57 13.26 -28.25
N ARG A 502 6.29 13.10 -29.36
CA ARG A 502 7.71 13.46 -29.48
C ARG A 502 8.00 14.95 -29.30
N LEU A 503 7.02 15.81 -29.59
CA LEU A 503 7.14 17.25 -29.33
C LEU A 503 6.92 17.63 -27.87
N VAL A 504 6.15 16.84 -27.12
CA VAL A 504 5.83 17.10 -25.71
C VAL A 504 6.89 16.51 -24.78
N SER A 505 7.36 15.30 -25.05
CA SER A 505 8.34 14.61 -24.21
C SER A 505 9.76 14.98 -24.64
N ARG A 506 10.45 15.86 -23.88
CA ARG A 506 11.89 16.12 -24.09
C ARG A 506 12.74 14.86 -23.86
N ALA A 507 12.28 13.98 -22.96
CA ALA A 507 12.79 12.63 -22.78
C ALA A 507 11.75 11.68 -23.40
N LEU A 508 12.01 11.12 -24.59
CA LEU A 508 11.15 10.06 -25.08
C LEU A 508 11.15 8.91 -24.06
N ALA A 509 9.94 8.47 -23.68
CA ALA A 509 9.72 7.07 -23.38
C ALA A 509 9.86 6.32 -24.72
N LEU A 510 11.10 6.03 -25.13
CA LEU A 510 11.31 5.10 -26.23
C LEU A 510 10.89 3.75 -25.66
N ASP A 511 9.79 3.20 -26.18
CA ASP A 511 9.62 1.75 -26.13
C ASP A 511 10.90 1.13 -26.71
N SER A 512 11.36 0.03 -26.10
CA SER A 512 12.65 -0.62 -26.43
C SER A 512 12.87 -0.90 -27.93
N THR A 513 11.81 -0.85 -28.74
CA THR A 513 11.80 -1.05 -30.20
C THR A 513 12.11 0.20 -31.03
N GLU A 514 12.12 1.41 -30.45
CA GLU A 514 12.35 2.67 -31.18
C GLU A 514 13.74 3.27 -30.98
N ILE A 515 14.56 2.71 -30.08
CA ILE A 515 15.92 3.20 -29.80
C ILE A 515 16.85 2.77 -30.96
N PRO A 516 17.58 3.69 -31.62
CA PRO A 516 18.58 3.30 -32.60
C PRO A 516 19.66 2.39 -32.00
N ASP A 517 19.95 1.27 -32.66
CA ASP A 517 20.93 0.26 -32.22
C ASP A 517 22.36 0.84 -32.08
N ASP A 518 22.68 1.89 -32.83
CA ASP A 518 24.01 2.53 -32.89
C ASP A 518 24.26 3.60 -31.82
N MET A 519 23.28 3.87 -30.96
CA MET A 519 23.40 4.87 -29.90
C MET A 519 24.26 4.37 -28.72
N THR A 520 25.08 5.25 -28.15
CA THR A 520 25.97 4.93 -27.02
C THR A 520 25.50 5.64 -25.76
N TRP A 521 25.30 4.86 -24.70
CA TRP A 521 24.80 5.30 -23.40
C TRP A 521 25.92 5.33 -22.37
N LYS A 522 25.92 6.34 -21.50
CA LYS A 522 26.88 6.49 -20.41
C LYS A 522 26.18 6.41 -19.06
N SER A 523 26.73 5.66 -18.11
CA SER A 523 26.19 5.63 -16.76
C SER A 523 26.45 6.96 -16.04
N VAL A 524 25.39 7.55 -15.47
CA VAL A 524 25.43 8.77 -14.66
C VAL A 524 25.25 8.43 -13.19
N LYS A 525 24.41 7.44 -12.88
CA LYS A 525 24.25 6.88 -11.53
C LYS A 525 24.23 5.37 -11.63
N LEU A 526 24.77 4.69 -10.63
CA LEU A 526 24.68 3.23 -10.47
C LEU A 526 23.86 2.88 -9.23
N ILE A 527 23.17 1.75 -9.28
CA ILE A 527 22.47 1.20 -8.12
C ILE A 527 23.48 0.47 -7.25
N ASP A 528 23.49 0.74 -5.95
CA ASP A 528 24.31 -0.01 -4.97
C ASP A 528 23.55 -1.22 -4.38
N HIS A 529 24.21 -1.97 -3.49
CA HIS A 529 23.66 -3.17 -2.83
C HIS A 529 22.29 -2.99 -2.15
N VAL A 530 22.00 -1.81 -1.58
CA VAL A 530 20.72 -1.51 -0.92
C VAL A 530 19.69 -0.87 -1.85
N GLY A 531 20.06 -0.56 -3.09
CA GLY A 531 19.19 0.06 -4.08
C GLY A 531 19.34 1.58 -4.19
N ALA A 532 20.33 2.20 -3.55
CA ALA A 532 20.57 3.63 -3.65
C ALA A 532 21.35 3.99 -4.92
N LEU A 533 21.09 5.18 -5.48
CA LEU A 533 21.83 5.71 -6.62
C LEU A 533 23.12 6.39 -6.15
N ILE A 534 24.26 5.87 -6.62
CA ILE A 534 25.61 6.38 -6.35
C ILE A 534 26.28 6.88 -7.63
N ASP A 535 27.22 7.81 -7.50
CA ASP A 535 28.04 8.24 -8.63
C ASP A 535 29.03 7.14 -9.03
N PRO A 536 29.10 6.75 -10.33
CA PRO A 536 30.09 5.79 -10.78
C PRO A 536 31.50 6.36 -10.64
N ALA A 537 32.43 5.56 -10.11
CA ALA A 537 33.85 5.93 -10.07
C ALA A 537 34.40 6.17 -11.49
N ILE A 538 33.96 5.36 -12.45
CA ILE A 538 34.24 5.51 -13.89
C ILE A 538 32.92 5.28 -14.63
N PRO A 539 32.43 6.25 -15.42
CA PRO A 539 31.25 6.06 -16.26
C PRO A 539 31.44 4.90 -17.24
N ILE A 540 30.47 4.00 -17.28
CA ILE A 540 30.45 2.83 -18.16
C ILE A 540 29.70 3.22 -19.42
N ALA A 541 30.31 2.96 -20.58
CA ALA A 541 29.69 3.20 -21.87
C ALA A 541 29.19 1.88 -22.47
N VAL A 542 27.93 1.84 -22.88
CA VAL A 542 27.28 0.66 -23.48
C VAL A 542 26.50 1.05 -24.72
N SER A 543 26.40 0.15 -25.69
CA SER A 543 25.53 0.33 -26.86
C SER A 543 24.05 0.13 -26.50
N SER A 544 23.13 0.65 -27.32
CA SER A 544 21.69 0.37 -27.16
C SER A 544 21.38 -1.12 -27.17
N GLU A 545 22.01 -1.88 -28.07
CA GLU A 545 21.84 -3.35 -28.16
C GLU A 545 22.21 -4.02 -26.83
N GLN A 546 23.37 -3.69 -26.26
CA GLN A 546 23.79 -4.22 -24.96
C GLN A 546 22.86 -3.76 -23.84
N LEU A 547 22.49 -2.47 -23.81
CA LEU A 547 21.62 -1.92 -22.78
C LEU A 547 20.23 -2.55 -22.80
N MET A 548 19.70 -2.98 -23.94
CA MET A 548 18.36 -3.58 -24.02
C MET A 548 18.39 -5.10 -23.85
N SER A 549 19.36 -5.78 -24.48
CA SER A 549 19.40 -7.25 -24.53
C SER A 549 20.12 -7.90 -23.36
N SER A 550 21.12 -7.24 -22.77
CA SER A 550 21.86 -7.82 -21.66
C SER A 550 21.02 -7.80 -20.39
N GLY A 551 21.11 -8.84 -19.56
CA GLY A 551 20.66 -8.75 -18.17
C GLY A 551 21.49 -7.73 -17.38
N ILE A 552 21.05 -7.39 -16.17
CA ILE A 552 21.85 -6.58 -15.26
C ILE A 552 22.98 -7.45 -14.69
N SER A 553 24.22 -7.00 -14.87
CA SER A 553 25.44 -7.76 -14.58
C SER A 553 26.59 -6.83 -14.16
N ALA A 554 27.77 -7.39 -13.91
CA ALA A 554 28.97 -6.59 -13.65
C ALA A 554 29.41 -5.74 -14.86
N GLU A 555 29.14 -6.19 -16.09
CA GLU A 555 29.47 -5.45 -17.33
C GLU A 555 28.45 -4.35 -17.62
N VAL A 556 27.16 -4.62 -17.37
CA VAL A 556 26.06 -3.68 -17.55
C VAL A 556 25.27 -3.57 -16.24
N PRO A 557 25.77 -2.79 -15.26
CA PRO A 557 25.15 -2.70 -13.94
C PRO A 557 23.84 -1.91 -13.96
N GLY A 558 23.00 -2.12 -12.95
CA GLY A 558 21.79 -1.33 -12.76
C GLY A 558 22.13 0.14 -12.47
N GLY A 559 21.30 1.07 -12.95
CA GLY A 559 21.61 2.49 -12.86
C GLY A 559 20.83 3.38 -13.81
N MET A 560 21.18 4.66 -13.80
CA MET A 560 20.68 5.68 -14.74
C MET A 560 21.71 5.89 -15.83
N TYR A 561 21.29 5.70 -17.07
CA TYR A 561 22.11 5.85 -18.27
C TYR A 561 21.60 7.01 -19.10
N THR A 562 22.51 7.81 -19.65
CA THR A 562 22.14 8.93 -20.52
C THR A 562 22.87 8.87 -21.85
N SER A 563 22.20 9.35 -22.89
CA SER A 563 22.77 9.54 -24.22
C SER A 563 22.10 10.75 -24.85
N ASP A 564 22.87 11.78 -25.21
CA ASP A 564 22.36 13.09 -25.60
C ASP A 564 21.32 13.64 -24.58
N ASP A 565 20.06 13.82 -25.00
CA ASP A 565 18.95 14.30 -24.16
C ASP A 565 18.12 13.16 -23.52
N PHE A 566 18.50 11.89 -23.74
CA PHE A 566 17.75 10.73 -23.28
C PHE A 566 18.29 10.18 -21.97
N THR A 567 17.38 9.75 -21.09
CA THR A 567 17.70 9.10 -19.81
C THR A 567 16.88 7.84 -19.62
N ILE A 568 17.54 6.74 -19.29
CA ILE A 568 16.90 5.44 -19.02
C ILE A 568 17.36 4.86 -17.69
N ALA A 569 16.40 4.32 -16.93
CA ALA A 569 16.63 3.63 -15.67
C ALA A 569 16.66 2.11 -15.88
N ARG A 570 17.75 1.46 -15.47
CA ARG A 570 17.95 0.01 -15.48
C ARG A 570 17.83 -0.51 -14.05
N ASN A 571 16.62 -0.96 -13.69
CA ASN A 571 16.30 -1.43 -12.35
C ASN A 571 16.47 -2.95 -12.22
N ILE A 572 16.94 -3.40 -11.05
CA ILE A 572 17.26 -4.81 -10.81
C ILE A 572 16.03 -5.70 -11.00
N GLY A 573 14.90 -5.32 -10.40
CA GLY A 573 13.68 -6.14 -10.36
C GLY A 573 13.12 -6.54 -11.72
N ALA A 574 13.32 -5.72 -12.76
CA ALA A 574 12.84 -6.01 -14.11
C ALA A 574 13.53 -7.24 -14.73
N GLY A 575 14.79 -7.51 -14.35
CA GLY A 575 15.58 -8.65 -14.84
C GLY A 575 15.51 -9.90 -13.98
N VAL A 576 14.84 -9.87 -12.82
CA VAL A 576 14.79 -11.00 -11.87
C VAL A 576 13.81 -12.08 -12.31
N GLY A 577 12.69 -11.70 -12.96
CA GLY A 577 11.62 -12.64 -13.32
C GLY A 577 10.83 -13.15 -12.10
N ASP A 578 10.26 -14.34 -12.23
CA ASP A 578 9.50 -14.99 -11.16
C ASP A 578 10.43 -15.57 -10.10
N ILE A 579 10.33 -15.09 -8.86
CA ILE A 579 11.10 -15.60 -7.73
C ILE A 579 10.35 -16.72 -7.01
N ARG A 580 11.09 -17.75 -6.60
CA ARG A 580 10.58 -18.92 -5.87
C ARG A 580 11.56 -19.32 -4.76
N PRO A 581 11.11 -20.01 -3.72
CA PRO A 581 11.98 -20.43 -2.63
C PRO A 581 12.75 -21.68 -3.06
N MET A 582 14.02 -21.77 -2.67
CA MET A 582 14.86 -22.92 -2.98
C MET A 582 14.37 -24.18 -2.25
N LYS A 583 14.25 -25.28 -2.99
CA LYS A 583 13.99 -26.62 -2.43
C LYS A 583 15.27 -27.45 -2.46
N TRP A 584 15.86 -27.64 -1.29
CA TRP A 584 17.10 -28.40 -1.15
C TRP A 584 16.86 -29.91 -1.14
N PRO A 585 17.79 -30.69 -1.73
CA PRO A 585 17.80 -32.15 -1.60
C PRO A 585 17.87 -32.61 -0.15
N ALA A 586 17.25 -33.76 0.16
CA ALA A 586 17.15 -34.28 1.53
C ALA A 586 18.47 -34.83 2.10
N ASP A 587 19.46 -35.06 1.25
CA ASP A 587 20.80 -35.55 1.57
C ASP A 587 21.77 -34.44 2.02
N VAL A 588 21.37 -33.16 1.91
CA VAL A 588 22.19 -32.02 2.31
C VAL A 588 21.73 -31.47 3.66
N SER A 589 22.70 -31.11 4.51
CA SER A 589 22.41 -30.48 5.79
C SER A 589 22.04 -29.00 5.58
N VAL A 590 20.78 -28.65 5.85
CA VAL A 590 20.26 -27.27 5.75
C VAL A 590 19.94 -26.75 7.14
N ARG A 591 20.53 -25.62 7.51
CA ARG A 591 20.21 -24.84 8.71
C ARG A 591 19.44 -23.59 8.29
N VAL A 592 18.28 -23.35 8.90
CA VAL A 592 17.41 -22.23 8.54
C VAL A 592 17.42 -21.19 9.66
N GLY A 593 17.65 -19.92 9.29
CA GLY A 593 17.57 -18.78 10.18
C GLY A 593 18.73 -18.64 11.16
N GLY A 594 18.52 -17.79 12.16
CA GLY A 594 19.48 -17.52 13.24
C GLY A 594 19.49 -18.57 14.34
N ASP A 595 19.20 -19.85 14.02
CA ASP A 595 19.28 -20.98 14.96
C ASP A 595 20.75 -21.31 15.29
N VAL A 596 21.42 -20.31 15.88
CA VAL A 596 22.67 -20.40 16.61
C VAL A 596 22.36 -20.44 18.12
N ALA A 597 21.18 -20.95 18.50
CA ALA A 597 21.04 -21.53 19.82
C ALA A 597 21.72 -22.91 19.80
N ASN A 598 23.05 -22.90 19.76
CA ASN A 598 23.90 -24.07 19.97
C ASN A 598 23.69 -24.69 21.37
N ALA A 599 22.70 -24.26 22.14
CA ALA A 599 22.40 -24.69 23.49
C ALA A 599 20.88 -24.66 23.75
N LEU A 600 20.28 -25.80 24.14
CA LEU A 600 18.94 -25.82 24.72
C LEU A 600 19.02 -25.38 26.20
N PRO A 601 18.45 -24.22 26.60
CA PRO A 601 18.47 -23.80 27.98
C PRO A 601 17.53 -24.68 28.81
N LEU A 602 18.10 -25.47 29.72
CA LEU A 602 17.35 -26.38 30.59
C LEU A 602 16.75 -25.67 31.81
N ALA A 603 17.21 -24.45 32.11
CA ALA A 603 16.78 -23.66 33.28
C ALA A 603 15.26 -23.49 33.35
N GLN A 604 14.61 -23.16 32.23
CA GLN A 604 13.16 -22.92 32.18
C GLN A 604 12.35 -24.17 32.57
N TYR A 605 12.73 -25.34 32.05
CA TYR A 605 12.07 -26.60 32.38
C TYR A 605 12.26 -26.96 33.86
N ILE A 606 13.45 -26.71 34.40
CA ILE A 606 13.77 -26.95 35.82
C ILE A 606 12.96 -26.00 36.73
N PHE A 607 12.77 -24.72 36.35
CA PHE A 607 11.94 -23.80 37.11
C PHE A 607 10.46 -24.18 37.08
N VAL A 608 9.92 -24.65 35.95
CA VAL A 608 8.54 -25.15 35.88
C VAL A 608 8.34 -26.32 36.84
N VAL A 609 9.28 -27.27 36.87
CA VAL A 609 9.24 -28.38 37.84
C VAL A 609 9.33 -27.87 39.29
N ALA A 610 10.17 -26.88 39.57
CA ALA A 610 10.29 -26.29 40.90
C ALA A 610 8.99 -25.61 41.37
N VAL A 611 8.34 -24.83 40.50
CA VAL A 611 7.05 -24.18 40.78
C VAL A 611 5.96 -25.22 41.02
N PHE A 612 5.91 -26.27 40.21
CA PHE A 612 4.96 -27.36 40.39
C PHE A 612 5.15 -28.05 41.75
N LEU A 613 6.39 -28.31 42.16
CA LEU A 613 6.70 -28.88 43.47
C LEU A 613 6.32 -27.95 44.63
N LEU A 614 6.52 -26.63 44.50
CA LEU A 614 6.07 -25.66 45.50
C LEU A 614 4.54 -25.58 45.61
N MET A 615 3.84 -25.63 44.47
CA MET A 615 2.38 -25.64 44.46
C MET A 615 1.83 -26.93 45.11
N ALA A 616 2.44 -28.07 44.80
CA ALA A 616 2.15 -29.33 45.47
C ALA A 616 2.43 -29.25 46.98
N ASP A 617 3.54 -28.64 47.41
CA ASP A 617 3.87 -28.44 48.83
C ASP A 617 2.83 -27.57 49.55
N VAL A 618 2.33 -26.50 48.92
CA VAL A 618 1.30 -25.62 49.50
C VAL A 618 -0.03 -26.36 49.66
N ILE A 619 -0.48 -27.08 48.63
CA ILE A 619 -1.72 -27.90 48.68
C ILE A 619 -1.61 -28.96 49.76
N ALA A 620 -0.48 -29.66 49.79
CA ALA A 620 -0.20 -30.75 50.71
C ALA A 620 -0.07 -30.24 52.16
N SER A 621 0.58 -29.10 52.39
CA SER A 621 0.67 -28.43 53.68
C SER A 621 -0.70 -27.93 54.17
N ALA A 622 -1.52 -27.36 53.27
CA ALA A 622 -2.87 -26.91 53.60
C ALA A 622 -3.81 -28.06 53.97
N ARG A 623 -3.66 -29.21 53.30
CA ARG A 623 -4.37 -30.46 53.64
C ARG A 623 -3.98 -30.99 55.02
N VAL A 624 -2.68 -31.01 55.34
CA VAL A 624 -2.19 -31.44 56.65
C VAL A 624 -2.61 -30.48 57.77
N ALA A 625 -2.73 -29.18 57.48
CA ALA A 625 -3.17 -28.16 58.43
C ALA A 625 -4.71 -28.00 58.55
N GLY A 626 -5.51 -28.77 57.80
CA GLY A 626 -6.98 -28.70 57.83
C GLY A 626 -7.58 -27.40 57.24
N ARG A 627 -6.81 -26.61 56.47
CA ARG A 627 -7.20 -25.28 55.96
C ARG A 627 -7.55 -25.25 54.47
N LEU A 628 -8.01 -26.38 53.91
CA LEU A 628 -8.29 -26.55 52.47
C LEU A 628 -9.28 -25.52 51.88
N VAL A 629 -10.20 -24.99 52.70
CA VAL A 629 -11.24 -24.04 52.25
C VAL A 629 -10.67 -22.66 51.89
N LEU A 630 -9.52 -22.25 52.45
CA LEU A 630 -8.89 -20.95 52.15
C LEU A 630 -8.11 -20.93 50.82
N MET A 631 -7.78 -22.09 50.24
CA MET A 631 -7.04 -22.20 48.97
C MET A 631 -7.95 -22.10 47.74
N ALA A 632 -9.20 -22.57 47.83
CA ALA A 632 -10.16 -22.45 46.73
C ALA A 632 -10.48 -20.98 46.38
N SER A 633 -10.39 -20.08 47.37
CA SER A 633 -10.58 -18.64 47.19
C SER A 633 -9.39 -17.92 46.54
N PHE A 634 -8.16 -18.43 46.63
CA PHE A 634 -7.00 -17.79 45.98
C PHE A 634 -6.85 -18.14 44.50
N ILE A 635 -7.28 -19.33 44.09
CA ILE A 635 -7.26 -19.74 42.67
C ILE A 635 -8.33 -19.00 41.85
N TRP A 636 -9.42 -18.57 42.48
CA TRP A 636 -10.46 -17.75 41.85
C TRP A 636 -10.08 -16.27 41.66
N ILE A 637 -9.09 -15.76 42.39
CA ILE A 637 -8.66 -14.35 42.31
C ILE A 637 -7.56 -14.13 41.24
N ALA A 638 -7.00 -15.21 40.69
CA ALA A 638 -5.89 -15.15 39.72
C ALA A 638 -6.33 -15.15 38.23
N MET A 639 -7.61 -14.93 37.93
CA MET A 639 -8.08 -14.61 36.58
C MET A 639 -8.98 -13.39 36.59
N PRO A 640 -8.39 -12.22 36.31
CA PRO A 640 -8.98 -11.37 35.27
C PRO A 640 -7.88 -10.88 34.31
N ASP A 641 -8.13 -11.04 33.00
CA ASP A 641 -7.70 -10.12 31.91
C ASP A 641 -7.70 -10.75 30.50
N LEU A 642 -8.05 -12.04 30.34
CA LEU A 642 -8.11 -12.64 28.99
C LEU A 642 -9.45 -12.45 28.24
N VAL A 643 -10.50 -11.90 28.86
CA VAL A 643 -11.85 -11.86 28.27
C VAL A 643 -12.08 -10.62 27.38
N ARG A 644 -11.29 -9.54 27.53
CA ARG A 644 -11.48 -8.30 26.76
C ARG A 644 -10.91 -8.31 25.34
N ALA A 645 -9.96 -9.21 25.03
CA ALA A 645 -9.34 -9.29 23.72
C ALA A 645 -10.11 -10.18 22.72
N GLN A 646 -11.12 -10.93 23.19
CA GLN A 646 -11.86 -11.89 22.37
C GLN A 646 -13.14 -11.31 21.77
N ASP A 647 -13.73 -10.27 22.38
CA ASP A 647 -14.93 -9.60 21.85
C ASP A 647 -14.62 -8.77 20.59
N GLU A 648 -13.50 -8.05 20.54
CA GLU A 648 -13.12 -7.19 19.39
C GLU A 648 -12.89 -7.98 18.10
N LEU A 649 -12.48 -9.25 18.18
CA LEU A 649 -12.25 -10.10 17.00
C LEU A 649 -13.54 -10.75 16.46
N SER A 650 -14.60 -10.86 17.29
CA SER A 650 -15.88 -11.44 16.88
C SER A 650 -16.75 -10.47 16.07
N VAL A 651 -16.65 -9.16 16.36
CA VAL A 651 -17.37 -8.07 15.69
C VAL A 651 -16.98 -7.94 14.22
N ALA A 652 -15.78 -8.39 13.83
CA ALA A 652 -15.33 -8.36 12.43
C ALA A 652 -15.93 -9.47 11.54
N SER A 653 -16.62 -10.46 12.11
CA SER A 653 -17.16 -11.62 11.37
C SER A 653 -18.67 -11.59 11.12
N GLU A 654 -19.41 -10.73 11.83
CA GLU A 654 -20.88 -10.63 11.74
C GLU A 654 -21.35 -9.16 11.76
N ILE A 655 -22.48 -8.85 11.10
CA ILE A 655 -23.02 -7.48 11.04
C ILE A 655 -23.46 -7.05 12.44
N THR A 656 -22.78 -6.06 13.02
CA THR A 656 -23.10 -5.54 14.37
C THR A 656 -23.54 -4.08 14.28
N PHE A 657 -24.65 -3.74 14.96
CA PHE A 657 -25.10 -2.34 15.07
C PHE A 657 -24.60 -1.70 16.36
N ALA A 658 -24.15 -0.45 16.27
CA ALA A 658 -23.63 0.29 17.40
C ALA A 658 -24.45 1.55 17.69
N HIS A 659 -24.55 1.89 18.98
CA HIS A 659 -25.01 3.20 19.42
C HIS A 659 -23.90 3.92 20.17
N VAL A 660 -23.83 5.24 20.04
CA VAL A 660 -22.81 6.04 20.73
C VAL A 660 -23.22 6.24 22.19
N LEU A 661 -22.30 5.96 23.11
CA LEU A 661 -22.51 6.14 24.54
C LEU A 661 -22.63 7.63 24.89
N THR A 662 -23.77 8.00 25.48
CA THR A 662 -24.10 9.41 25.81
C THR A 662 -23.72 9.78 27.25
N GLY A 663 -23.38 8.77 28.06
CA GLY A 663 -23.16 8.90 29.50
C GLY A 663 -24.46 9.10 30.30
N ASP A 664 -25.63 8.89 29.67
CA ASP A 664 -26.92 8.71 30.36
C ASP A 664 -27.34 7.24 30.24
N PRO A 665 -27.24 6.45 31.33
CA PRO A 665 -27.55 5.01 31.29
C PRO A 665 -28.96 4.68 30.80
N ARG A 666 -29.94 5.57 31.02
CA ARG A 666 -31.32 5.33 30.56
C ARG A 666 -31.43 5.52 29.04
N LEU A 667 -30.73 6.52 28.52
CA LEU A 667 -30.72 6.81 27.09
C LEU A 667 -29.95 5.75 26.32
N ASP A 668 -28.81 5.33 26.85
CA ASP A 668 -27.97 4.26 26.28
C ASP A 668 -28.73 2.92 26.30
N GLN A 669 -29.43 2.60 27.41
CA GLN A 669 -30.28 1.41 27.47
C GLN A 669 -31.44 1.44 26.45
N MET A 670 -32.06 2.61 26.24
CA MET A 670 -33.13 2.78 25.25
C MET A 670 -32.61 2.57 23.83
N ALA A 671 -31.46 3.15 23.48
CA ALA A 671 -30.84 2.97 22.19
C ALA A 671 -30.44 1.51 21.94
N ARG A 672 -29.81 0.86 22.92
CA ARG A 672 -29.48 -0.56 22.84
C ARG A 672 -30.72 -1.43 22.63
N SER A 673 -31.77 -1.20 23.39
CA SER A 673 -33.02 -1.99 23.28
C SER A 673 -33.76 -1.71 21.97
N GLY A 674 -33.68 -0.46 21.48
CA GLY A 674 -34.21 -0.05 20.17
C GLY A 674 -33.51 -0.75 19.02
N LEU A 675 -32.18 -0.73 19.00
CA LEU A 675 -31.40 -1.47 18.01
C LEU A 675 -31.63 -2.98 18.13
N PHE A 676 -31.84 -3.52 19.33
CA PHE A 676 -32.13 -4.94 19.52
C PHE A 676 -33.46 -5.32 18.86
N GLY A 677 -34.51 -4.52 19.07
CA GLY A 677 -35.80 -4.75 18.40
C GLY A 677 -35.74 -4.53 16.89
N LEU A 678 -34.86 -3.65 16.41
CA LEU A 678 -34.60 -3.52 14.98
C LEU A 678 -33.86 -4.73 14.41
N SER A 679 -32.86 -5.26 15.11
CA SER A 679 -32.16 -6.50 14.74
C SER A 679 -33.11 -7.69 14.68
N ASP A 680 -33.99 -7.84 15.68
CA ASP A 680 -35.02 -8.88 15.71
C ASP A 680 -35.97 -8.77 14.50
N ALA A 681 -36.45 -7.56 14.20
CA ALA A 681 -37.31 -7.32 13.04
C ALA A 681 -36.60 -7.60 11.71
N LEU A 682 -35.30 -7.28 11.58
CA LEU A 682 -34.49 -7.59 10.41
C LEU A 682 -34.32 -9.10 10.23
N PHE A 683 -34.01 -9.82 11.30
CA PHE A 683 -33.86 -11.26 11.29
C PHE A 683 -35.13 -11.97 10.81
N PHE A 684 -36.31 -11.51 11.26
CA PHE A 684 -37.59 -12.10 10.86
C PHE A 684 -38.09 -11.70 9.46
N ARG A 685 -37.69 -10.54 8.95
CA ARG A 685 -38.29 -9.95 7.75
C ARG A 685 -37.35 -9.88 6.55
N THR A 686 -36.05 -10.07 6.76
CA THR A 686 -35.00 -9.96 5.75
C THR A 686 -34.01 -11.12 5.85
N SER A 687 -33.01 -11.17 4.97
CA SER A 687 -31.89 -12.12 5.06
C SER A 687 -30.70 -11.59 5.87
N VAL A 688 -30.84 -10.41 6.49
CA VAL A 688 -29.81 -9.82 7.35
C VAL A 688 -29.97 -10.41 8.75
N GLU A 689 -28.91 -10.99 9.29
CA GLU A 689 -28.86 -11.57 10.64
C GLU A 689 -27.83 -10.81 11.50
N PRO A 690 -28.21 -9.67 12.13
CA PRO A 690 -27.28 -8.88 12.92
C PRO A 690 -27.00 -9.52 14.29
N SER A 691 -25.77 -9.38 14.78
CA SER A 691 -25.41 -9.72 16.15
C SER A 691 -26.02 -8.75 17.17
N LEU A 692 -25.80 -9.02 18.47
CA LEU A 692 -26.32 -8.18 19.54
C LEU A 692 -25.77 -6.74 19.46
N PRO A 693 -26.62 -5.70 19.57
CA PRO A 693 -26.15 -4.32 19.51
C PRO A 693 -25.21 -3.96 20.65
N VAL A 694 -24.19 -3.16 20.32
CA VAL A 694 -23.16 -2.70 21.25
C VAL A 694 -23.20 -1.19 21.46
N GLY A 695 -22.69 -0.74 22.61
CA GLY A 695 -22.46 0.68 22.89
C GLY A 695 -20.99 1.00 22.65
N VAL A 696 -20.72 2.07 21.91
CA VAL A 696 -19.36 2.49 21.55
C VAL A 696 -19.02 3.85 22.12
N ASP A 697 -17.80 4.00 22.60
CA ASP A 697 -17.20 5.28 22.94
C ASP A 697 -16.51 5.87 21.71
N ALA A 698 -17.00 7.02 21.24
CA ALA A 698 -16.49 7.68 20.04
C ALA A 698 -15.02 8.12 20.15
N GLU A 699 -14.46 8.23 21.36
CA GLU A 699 -13.07 8.63 21.57
C GLU A 699 -12.11 7.44 21.55
N PHE A 700 -12.51 6.30 22.12
CA PHE A 700 -11.62 5.17 22.38
C PHE A 700 -11.85 3.98 21.44
N ASP A 701 -13.10 3.65 21.15
CA ASP A 701 -13.46 2.40 20.47
C ASP A 701 -13.34 2.51 18.94
N GLU A 702 -12.91 1.44 18.28
CA GLU A 702 -12.78 1.40 16.82
C GLU A 702 -14.14 1.47 16.13
N LEU A 703 -14.36 2.47 15.28
CA LEU A 703 -15.67 2.77 14.69
C LEU A 703 -15.84 2.09 13.31
N ALA A 704 -14.74 1.73 12.65
CA ALA A 704 -14.74 1.21 11.29
C ALA A 704 -15.51 -0.11 11.11
N PHE A 705 -15.74 -0.87 12.19
CA PHE A 705 -16.44 -2.15 12.14
C PHE A 705 -17.97 -2.04 12.07
N TYR A 706 -18.53 -0.84 12.27
CA TYR A 706 -19.98 -0.65 12.37
C TYR A 706 -20.54 -0.01 11.09
N PRO A 707 -21.52 -0.64 10.41
CA PRO A 707 -22.12 -0.09 9.19
C PRO A 707 -22.78 1.28 9.41
N PHE A 708 -23.38 1.49 10.58
CA PHE A 708 -23.86 2.79 11.01
C PHE A 708 -23.75 2.94 12.54
N LEU A 709 -23.69 4.19 12.98
CA LEU A 709 -23.74 4.59 14.39
C LEU A 709 -25.08 5.27 14.69
N PHE A 710 -25.83 4.74 15.65
CA PHE A 710 -27.04 5.38 16.16
C PHE A 710 -26.70 6.32 17.33
N TRP A 711 -27.03 7.59 17.22
CA TRP A 711 -26.70 8.60 18.22
C TRP A 711 -27.95 9.33 18.73
N PRO A 712 -28.52 8.89 19.87
CA PRO A 712 -29.58 9.66 20.52
C PRO A 712 -28.97 10.89 21.19
N ILE A 713 -29.49 12.07 20.90
CA ILE A 713 -28.96 13.31 21.48
C ILE A 713 -29.48 13.46 22.92
N PRO A 714 -28.60 13.61 23.93
CA PRO A 714 -29.00 13.77 25.32
C PRO A 714 -29.50 15.20 25.60
N ASP A 715 -30.22 15.36 26.72
CA ASP A 715 -30.76 16.66 27.15
C ASP A 715 -29.67 17.57 27.80
N LYS A 716 -28.40 17.34 27.46
CA LYS A 716 -27.22 18.12 27.86
C LYS A 716 -26.31 18.36 26.64
N ASN A 717 -25.53 19.44 26.66
CA ASN A 717 -24.54 19.69 25.63
C ASN A 717 -23.45 18.61 25.61
N ILE A 718 -23.11 18.13 24.41
CA ILE A 718 -22.00 17.22 24.17
C ILE A 718 -20.81 18.07 23.70
N SER A 719 -19.68 17.94 24.40
CA SER A 719 -18.39 18.48 23.96
C SER A 719 -17.52 17.30 23.55
N LEU A 720 -17.11 17.27 22.28
CA LEU A 720 -16.20 16.25 21.77
C LEU A 720 -14.74 16.70 21.98
N THR A 721 -13.86 15.74 22.27
CA THR A 721 -12.42 16.00 22.23
C THR A 721 -11.96 16.13 20.77
N PRO A 722 -10.83 16.81 20.50
CA PRO A 722 -10.30 16.88 19.13
C PRO A 722 -10.08 15.52 18.48
N ASN A 723 -9.72 14.51 19.28
CA ASN A 723 -9.55 13.14 18.82
C ASN A 723 -10.89 12.51 18.41
N ALA A 724 -11.94 12.65 19.23
CA ALA A 724 -13.27 12.15 18.90
C ALA A 724 -13.83 12.80 17.62
N VAL A 725 -13.62 14.11 17.43
CA VAL A 725 -14.01 14.82 16.20
C VAL A 725 -13.32 14.22 14.97
N ASP A 726 -11.99 14.06 15.02
CA ASP A 726 -11.23 13.52 13.90
C ASP A 726 -11.64 12.08 13.55
N ARG A 727 -11.88 11.23 14.56
CA ARG A 727 -12.37 9.86 14.38
C ARG A 727 -13.76 9.81 13.73
N LEU A 728 -14.70 10.63 14.19
CA LEU A 728 -16.05 10.71 13.61
C LEU A 728 -16.04 11.27 12.19
N ASN A 729 -15.24 12.30 11.91
CA ASN A 729 -15.09 12.85 10.56
C ASN A 729 -14.38 11.85 9.62
N ARG A 730 -13.44 11.04 10.13
CA ARG A 730 -12.82 9.95 9.36
C ARG A 730 -13.84 8.85 9.05
N TYR A 731 -14.63 8.45 10.04
CA TYR A 731 -15.70 7.44 9.87
C TYR A 731 -16.69 7.84 8.78
N MET A 732 -17.19 9.09 8.80
CA MET A 732 -18.09 9.60 7.75
C MET A 732 -17.42 9.65 6.37
N ARG A 733 -16.15 10.08 6.28
CA ARG A 733 -15.39 10.12 5.01
C ARG A 733 -15.12 8.73 4.41
N GLN A 734 -15.08 7.69 5.25
CA GLN A 734 -14.88 6.30 4.83
C GLN A 734 -16.20 5.57 4.48
N GLY A 735 -17.33 6.29 4.43
CA GLY A 735 -18.64 5.74 4.07
C GLY A 735 -19.47 5.24 5.25
N GLY A 736 -19.01 5.46 6.49
CA GLY A 736 -19.79 5.19 7.68
C GLY A 736 -20.96 6.17 7.83
N VAL A 737 -22.12 5.67 8.28
CA VAL A 737 -23.34 6.48 8.43
C VAL A 737 -23.61 6.80 9.90
N ILE A 738 -23.90 8.06 10.21
CA ILE A 738 -24.33 8.46 11.56
C ILE A 738 -25.80 8.88 11.53
N VAL A 739 -26.60 8.25 12.39
CA VAL A 739 -28.02 8.56 12.57
C VAL A 739 -28.18 9.36 13.87
N PHE A 740 -28.40 10.67 13.74
CA PHE A 740 -28.68 11.54 14.88
C PHE A 740 -30.19 11.62 15.14
N ASP A 741 -30.60 11.33 16.38
CA ASP A 741 -32.00 11.44 16.80
C ASP A 741 -32.16 12.42 17.96
N SER A 742 -32.81 13.57 17.71
CA SER A 742 -33.07 14.59 18.74
C SER A 742 -34.23 14.23 19.67
N ARG A 743 -35.04 13.22 19.33
CA ARG A 743 -36.13 12.63 20.14
C ARG A 743 -37.28 13.57 20.58
N ASP A 744 -37.21 14.86 20.23
CA ASP A 744 -38.04 15.92 20.79
C ASP A 744 -39.20 16.35 19.89
N GLY A 745 -39.44 15.63 18.79
CA GLY A 745 -40.48 15.97 17.80
C GLY A 745 -40.25 17.31 17.11
N GLY A 746 -39.05 17.90 17.20
CA GLY A 746 -38.68 19.15 16.53
C GLY A 746 -38.95 20.45 17.29
N ILE A 747 -39.45 20.38 18.53
CA ILE A 747 -39.89 21.56 19.31
C ILE A 747 -39.07 21.73 20.61
N GLY A 748 -38.14 20.83 20.92
CA GLY A 748 -37.41 20.80 22.19
C GLY A 748 -36.04 21.50 22.17
N THR A 749 -35.39 21.51 23.34
CA THR A 749 -34.04 22.05 23.53
C THR A 749 -32.94 21.16 22.94
N THR A 750 -33.26 19.89 22.67
CA THR A 750 -32.32 18.90 22.12
C THR A 750 -31.90 19.25 20.70
N GLN A 751 -32.75 19.95 19.94
CA GLN A 751 -32.38 20.60 18.66
C GLN A 751 -31.18 21.55 18.79
N THR A 752 -31.09 22.32 19.89
CA THR A 752 -29.97 23.24 20.11
C THR A 752 -28.69 22.47 20.39
N HIS A 753 -28.74 21.44 21.24
CA HIS A 753 -27.59 20.60 21.55
C HIS A 753 -27.09 19.84 20.32
N LEU A 754 -28.02 19.36 19.47
CA LEU A 754 -27.69 18.75 18.18
C LEU A 754 -26.95 19.74 17.28
N ARG A 755 -27.43 20.99 17.15
CA ARG A 755 -26.74 22.01 16.34
C ARG A 755 -25.34 22.32 16.87
N ASP A 756 -25.17 22.36 18.18
CA ASP A 756 -23.85 22.58 18.80
C ASP A 756 -22.91 21.38 18.59
N LEU A 757 -23.44 20.15 18.57
CA LEU A 757 -22.69 18.95 18.20
C LEU A 757 -22.28 18.96 16.73
N LEU A 758 -23.21 19.24 15.82
CA LEU A 758 -22.95 19.24 14.37
C LEU A 758 -21.94 20.32 13.96
N ARG A 759 -21.86 21.46 14.68
CA ARG A 759 -20.82 22.49 14.45
C ARG A 759 -19.39 22.02 14.75
N GLN A 760 -19.24 20.95 15.54
CA GLN A 760 -17.95 20.36 15.86
C GLN A 760 -17.52 19.34 14.79
N LEU A 761 -18.40 18.94 13.87
CA LEU A 761 -18.19 17.88 12.88
C LEU A 761 -18.23 18.44 11.45
N ASP A 762 -17.59 17.76 10.52
CA ASP A 762 -17.58 18.14 9.09
C ASP A 762 -18.84 17.59 8.39
N ILE A 763 -19.99 18.19 8.68
CA ILE A 763 -21.30 17.75 8.17
C ILE A 763 -21.54 18.31 6.76
N PRO A 764 -21.91 17.49 5.76
CA PRO A 764 -22.23 17.97 4.43
C PRO A 764 -23.50 18.83 4.43
N PRO A 765 -23.76 19.64 3.38
CA PRO A 765 -25.01 20.38 3.26
C PRO A 765 -26.22 19.44 3.39
N LEU A 766 -27.25 19.84 4.13
CA LEU A 766 -28.42 19.01 4.42
C LEU A 766 -29.68 19.55 3.74
N ASP A 767 -30.48 18.66 3.16
CA ASP A 767 -31.84 18.96 2.66
C ASP A 767 -32.89 18.09 3.40
N PRO A 768 -34.16 18.54 3.49
CA PRO A 768 -35.25 17.70 3.97
C PRO A 768 -35.36 16.42 3.13
N LEU A 769 -35.55 15.26 3.76
CA LEU A 769 -35.68 13.95 3.09
C LEU A 769 -36.71 14.03 1.95
N PRO A 770 -36.28 13.95 0.68
CA PRO A 770 -37.19 14.04 -0.45
C PRO A 770 -38.12 12.82 -0.53
N MET A 771 -39.34 13.01 -1.05
CA MET A 771 -40.30 11.91 -1.24
C MET A 771 -39.78 10.82 -2.20
N ASP A 772 -38.98 11.21 -3.20
CA ASP A 772 -38.37 10.33 -4.20
C ASP A 772 -37.04 9.69 -3.74
N HIS A 773 -36.61 9.96 -2.51
CA HIS A 773 -35.38 9.42 -1.95
C HIS A 773 -35.40 7.88 -1.85
N VAL A 774 -34.28 7.24 -2.13
CA VAL A 774 -34.17 5.76 -2.20
C VAL A 774 -34.48 5.10 -0.86
N MET A 775 -34.11 5.74 0.26
CA MET A 775 -34.45 5.30 1.62
C MET A 775 -35.96 5.07 1.83
N ASN A 776 -36.85 5.76 1.11
CA ASN A 776 -38.30 5.54 1.21
C ASN A 776 -38.79 4.27 0.49
N ARG A 777 -37.88 3.56 -0.20
CA ARG A 777 -38.19 2.40 -1.05
C ARG A 777 -37.12 1.31 -1.06
N THR A 778 -36.14 1.35 -0.14
CA THR A 778 -35.06 0.36 -0.14
C THR A 778 -35.56 -1.05 0.19
N PHE A 779 -36.62 -1.20 1.00
CA PHE A 779 -37.22 -2.51 1.25
C PHE A 779 -38.75 -2.45 1.24
N TYR A 780 -39.34 -1.61 2.09
CA TYR A 780 -40.74 -1.22 2.08
C TYR A 780 -40.93 0.08 1.31
N LEU A 781 -42.11 0.26 0.72
CA LEU A 781 -42.56 1.55 0.21
C LEU A 781 -43.21 2.33 1.35
N ILE A 782 -42.59 3.43 1.76
CA ILE A 782 -43.04 4.31 2.85
C ILE A 782 -43.06 5.76 2.35
N GLN A 783 -43.94 6.57 2.93
CA GLN A 783 -44.07 8.00 2.60
C GLN A 783 -43.46 8.88 3.68
N ASP A 784 -43.45 8.39 4.91
CA ASP A 784 -43.00 9.10 6.10
C ASP A 784 -42.05 8.21 6.92
N ALA A 785 -41.31 8.83 7.83
CA ALA A 785 -40.33 8.19 8.71
C ALA A 785 -40.74 8.25 10.19
N PRO A 786 -41.95 7.77 10.58
CA PRO A 786 -42.46 7.97 11.93
C PRO A 786 -41.62 7.20 12.96
N GLY A 787 -41.56 7.73 14.18
CA GLY A 787 -41.02 7.06 15.36
C GLY A 787 -42.05 7.08 16.48
N ARG A 788 -41.65 7.45 17.70
CA ARG A 788 -42.61 7.82 18.76
C ARG A 788 -43.38 9.09 18.39
N HIS A 789 -42.75 10.00 17.63
CA HIS A 789 -43.36 11.19 17.04
C HIS A 789 -43.68 10.94 15.55
N LEU A 790 -44.78 11.52 15.05
CA LEU A 790 -45.29 11.30 13.69
C LEU A 790 -44.70 12.28 12.67
N ASP A 791 -44.63 13.56 13.02
CA ASP A 791 -44.41 14.66 12.06
C ASP A 791 -42.99 15.26 12.11
N GLY A 792 -42.02 14.55 12.67
CA GLY A 792 -40.65 15.06 12.75
C GLY A 792 -39.97 15.03 11.38
N GLN A 793 -39.46 16.18 10.95
CA GLN A 793 -38.72 16.33 9.70
C GLN A 793 -37.40 15.54 9.75
N VAL A 794 -37.19 14.66 8.77
CA VAL A 794 -35.91 13.98 8.56
C VAL A 794 -35.07 14.78 7.58
N TRP A 795 -33.77 14.88 7.85
CA TRP A 795 -32.78 15.54 7.02
C TRP A 795 -31.72 14.54 6.59
N VAL A 796 -31.29 14.67 5.34
CA VAL A 796 -30.26 13.87 4.69
C VAL A 796 -29.32 14.81 3.94
N GLU A 797 -28.21 14.28 3.43
CA GLU A 797 -27.29 15.03 2.58
C GLU A 797 -28.03 15.62 1.36
N ALA A 798 -27.72 16.87 1.04
CA ALA A 798 -28.32 17.60 -0.07
C ALA A 798 -27.84 17.06 -1.42
N ALA A 799 -28.76 16.96 -2.38
CA ALA A 799 -28.44 16.59 -3.74
C ALA A 799 -27.59 17.67 -4.42
N VAL A 800 -26.56 17.27 -5.17
CA VAL A 800 -25.74 18.19 -5.97
C VAL A 800 -26.56 18.82 -7.11
N ASN A 801 -27.55 18.10 -7.65
CA ASN A 801 -28.43 18.57 -8.74
C ASN A 801 -29.85 18.83 -8.24
N LYS A 802 -30.27 20.09 -8.21
CA LYS A 802 -31.63 20.52 -7.77
C LYS A 802 -32.67 20.60 -8.89
N GLU A 803 -32.30 20.30 -10.13
CA GLU A 803 -33.25 20.35 -11.26
C GLU A 803 -34.34 19.28 -11.16
N GLN A 804 -35.58 19.67 -11.48
CA GLN A 804 -36.72 18.77 -11.55
C GLN A 804 -36.48 17.73 -12.64
N SER A 805 -36.75 16.46 -12.32
CA SER A 805 -36.71 15.33 -13.24
C SER A 805 -37.44 15.66 -14.55
N ASP A 806 -36.86 15.21 -15.67
CA ASP A 806 -37.55 15.12 -16.96
C ASP A 806 -38.95 14.51 -16.77
N PRO A 807 -40.05 15.08 -17.31
CA PRO A 807 -41.41 14.55 -17.17
C PRO A 807 -41.58 13.09 -17.64
N ALA A 808 -40.61 12.51 -18.35
CA ALA A 808 -40.56 11.09 -18.70
C ALA A 808 -39.98 10.16 -17.60
N LEU A 809 -39.38 10.70 -16.54
CA LEU A 809 -38.72 9.96 -15.45
C LEU A 809 -39.26 10.44 -14.08
N PRO A 810 -40.02 9.61 -13.34
CA PRO A 810 -40.65 10.04 -12.09
C PRO A 810 -39.69 10.23 -10.89
N PHE A 811 -38.37 10.07 -11.05
CA PHE A 811 -37.40 10.13 -9.96
C PHE A 811 -36.13 10.88 -10.35
N ARG A 812 -35.55 11.67 -9.43
CA ARG A 812 -34.24 12.31 -9.60
C ARG A 812 -33.09 11.32 -9.42
N LYS A 813 -32.00 11.48 -10.18
CA LYS A 813 -30.68 10.89 -9.86
C LYS A 813 -30.03 11.75 -8.78
N LEU A 814 -30.28 11.44 -7.51
CA LEU A 814 -29.52 12.01 -6.40
C LEU A 814 -28.32 11.10 -6.12
N ASN A 815 -27.12 11.69 -6.06
CA ASN A 815 -25.81 11.18 -5.62
C ASN A 815 -25.60 9.64 -5.67
N ASP A 816 -24.56 9.19 -6.36
CA ASP A 816 -24.23 7.77 -6.53
C ASP A 816 -23.81 7.02 -5.23
N GLY A 817 -23.90 7.65 -4.04
CA GLY A 817 -23.46 7.12 -2.73
C GLY A 817 -24.55 7.05 -1.64
N VAL A 818 -24.25 6.39 -0.52
CA VAL A 818 -25.07 6.37 0.70
C VAL A 818 -24.91 7.71 1.43
N THR A 819 -26.02 8.28 1.92
CA THR A 819 -25.97 9.49 2.74
C THR A 819 -25.20 9.23 4.05
N PRO A 820 -24.10 9.97 4.34
CA PRO A 820 -23.28 9.74 5.53
C PRO A 820 -23.94 10.21 6.83
N VAL A 821 -24.95 11.09 6.75
CA VAL A 821 -25.61 11.68 7.92
C VAL A 821 -27.13 11.68 7.75
N ILE A 822 -27.83 11.05 8.70
CA ILE A 822 -29.30 11.06 8.79
C ILE A 822 -29.69 11.74 10.09
N ILE A 823 -30.57 12.73 10.03
CA ILE A 823 -31.00 13.47 11.21
C ILE A 823 -32.52 13.43 11.33
N GLY A 824 -33.02 12.99 12.48
CA GLY A 824 -34.45 13.03 12.79
C GLY A 824 -34.73 13.50 14.21
N SER A 825 -36.01 13.74 14.48
CA SER A 825 -36.53 14.10 15.81
C SER A 825 -37.60 13.13 16.30
N ASN A 826 -37.71 11.97 15.65
CA ASN A 826 -38.86 11.08 15.77
C ASN A 826 -38.79 10.12 16.95
N ASP A 827 -37.68 10.06 17.68
CA ASP A 827 -37.45 9.11 18.79
C ASP A 827 -37.67 7.66 18.32
N TRP A 828 -36.86 7.24 17.35
CA TRP A 828 -36.94 5.94 16.71
C TRP A 828 -36.53 4.81 17.65
N ALA A 829 -35.52 5.03 18.49
CA ALA A 829 -35.06 4.02 19.45
C ALA A 829 -36.19 3.59 20.40
N ALA A 830 -36.97 4.54 20.93
CA ALA A 830 -38.13 4.20 21.76
C ALA A 830 -39.21 3.43 20.98
N ALA A 831 -39.32 3.68 19.67
CA ALA A 831 -40.29 2.99 18.83
C ALA A 831 -39.93 1.54 18.54
N TRP A 832 -38.64 1.28 18.32
CA TRP A 832 -38.10 -0.04 18.04
C TRP A 832 -37.88 -0.87 19.30
N ALA A 833 -37.78 -0.24 20.48
CA ALA A 833 -37.39 -0.94 21.69
C ALA A 833 -38.40 -1.99 22.16
N ILE A 834 -37.91 -3.22 22.28
CA ILE A 834 -38.60 -4.39 22.83
C ILE A 834 -37.79 -4.97 24.00
N ASN A 835 -38.46 -5.67 24.90
CA ASN A 835 -37.82 -6.47 25.93
C ASN A 835 -37.41 -7.85 25.39
N GLU A 836 -36.76 -8.68 26.22
CA GLU A 836 -36.34 -10.05 25.86
C GLU A 836 -37.53 -10.99 25.53
N GLN A 837 -38.76 -10.62 25.90
CA GLN A 837 -39.98 -11.36 25.59
C GLN A 837 -40.64 -10.90 24.26
N GLY A 838 -40.08 -9.90 23.58
CA GLY A 838 -40.62 -9.32 22.35
C GLY A 838 -41.71 -8.26 22.57
N ASP A 839 -42.00 -7.89 23.83
CA ASP A 839 -43.01 -6.87 24.12
C ASP A 839 -42.42 -5.45 23.99
N PRO A 840 -43.17 -4.48 23.44
CA PRO A 840 -42.71 -3.10 23.34
C PRO A 840 -42.44 -2.44 24.70
N MET A 841 -41.28 -1.78 24.83
CA MET A 841 -40.87 -1.14 26.10
C MET A 841 -41.49 0.23 26.35
N TYR A 842 -41.81 0.98 25.28
CA TYR A 842 -42.32 2.35 25.37
C TYR A 842 -43.68 2.49 24.69
N PRO A 843 -44.63 3.25 25.26
CA PRO A 843 -45.92 3.49 24.64
C PRO A 843 -45.78 4.36 23.38
N ILE A 844 -46.38 3.92 22.27
CA ILE A 844 -46.55 4.71 21.05
C ILE A 844 -48.04 4.90 20.81
N GLY A 845 -48.47 6.15 20.70
CA GLY A 845 -49.86 6.50 20.38
C GLY A 845 -50.86 5.84 21.33
N ARG A 846 -52.07 5.54 20.82
CA ARG A 846 -53.12 4.82 21.56
C ARG A 846 -53.82 3.79 20.68
N GLY A 847 -54.09 2.62 21.23
CA GLY A 847 -54.84 1.55 20.56
C GLY A 847 -54.23 1.13 19.21
N ARG A 848 -55.07 0.74 18.25
CA ARG A 848 -54.62 0.25 16.92
C ARG A 848 -53.83 1.29 16.12
N ALA A 849 -54.05 2.58 16.34
CA ALA A 849 -53.28 3.63 15.67
C ALA A 849 -51.83 3.66 16.15
N GLY A 850 -51.61 3.43 17.45
CA GLY A 850 -50.27 3.29 18.04
C GLY A 850 -49.49 2.10 17.49
N GLU A 851 -50.14 0.93 17.39
CA GLU A 851 -49.51 -0.25 16.79
C GLU A 851 -49.17 -0.06 15.32
N ARG A 852 -50.04 0.61 14.55
CA ARG A 852 -49.75 0.95 13.16
C ARG A 852 -48.57 1.90 13.05
N GLN A 853 -48.46 2.88 13.93
CA GLN A 853 -47.33 3.81 13.97
C GLN A 853 -46.02 3.07 14.28
N ARG A 854 -46.02 2.16 15.26
CA ARG A 854 -44.86 1.33 15.59
C ARG A 854 -44.44 0.46 14.41
N GLU A 855 -45.39 -0.18 13.74
CA GLU A 855 -45.12 -0.97 12.53
C GLU A 855 -44.49 -0.11 11.43
N MET A 856 -44.97 1.11 11.20
CA MET A 856 -44.35 2.02 10.24
C MET A 856 -42.95 2.47 10.66
N ALA A 857 -42.71 2.68 11.96
CA ALA A 857 -41.39 2.98 12.48
C ALA A 857 -40.40 1.84 12.26
N ILE A 858 -40.81 0.58 12.48
CA ILE A 858 -40.00 -0.60 12.21
C ILE A 858 -39.68 -0.71 10.71
N ARG A 859 -40.66 -0.46 9.83
CA ARG A 859 -40.43 -0.46 8.38
C ARG A 859 -39.43 0.61 7.94
N PHE A 860 -39.50 1.80 8.53
CA PHE A 860 -38.50 2.84 8.30
C PHE A 860 -37.11 2.40 8.77
N GLY A 861 -36.99 1.80 9.95
CA GLY A 861 -35.73 1.27 10.45
C GLY A 861 -35.12 0.20 9.52
N ILE A 862 -35.95 -0.72 9.02
CA ILE A 862 -35.51 -1.74 8.04
C ILE A 862 -35.04 -1.07 6.75
N ASN A 863 -35.78 -0.09 6.24
CA ASN A 863 -35.37 0.67 5.05
C ASN A 863 -34.03 1.40 5.25
N LEU A 864 -33.84 2.02 6.41
CA LEU A 864 -32.60 2.70 6.78
C LEU A 864 -31.43 1.72 6.77
N VAL A 865 -31.55 0.59 7.45
CA VAL A 865 -30.48 -0.42 7.50
C VAL A 865 -30.21 -1.01 6.11
N MET A 866 -31.25 -1.34 5.35
CA MET A 866 -31.07 -1.84 4.00
C MET A 866 -30.41 -0.79 3.09
N HIS A 867 -30.69 0.50 3.29
CA HIS A 867 -30.03 1.57 2.54
C HIS A 867 -28.53 1.65 2.87
N VAL A 868 -28.19 1.57 4.16
CA VAL A 868 -26.80 1.52 4.62
C VAL A 868 -26.05 0.32 4.04
N LEU A 869 -26.65 -0.87 4.06
CA LEU A 869 -25.99 -2.11 3.64
C LEU A 869 -25.94 -2.33 2.12
N THR A 870 -26.90 -1.81 1.36
CA THR A 870 -27.03 -2.10 -0.09
C THR A 870 -26.76 -0.90 -0.99
N GLY A 871 -26.50 0.27 -0.42
CA GLY A 871 -26.18 1.46 -1.20
C GLY A 871 -27.33 1.94 -2.06
N ASN A 872 -26.98 2.37 -3.27
CA ASN A 872 -27.92 2.91 -4.25
C ASN A 872 -28.36 1.89 -5.32
N TYR A 873 -28.12 0.59 -5.10
CA TYR A 873 -28.43 -0.51 -6.05
C TYR A 873 -29.90 -0.51 -6.55
N LYS A 874 -30.86 0.00 -5.76
CA LYS A 874 -32.27 0.10 -6.18
C LYS A 874 -32.64 1.35 -6.97
N SER A 875 -31.69 2.25 -7.20
CA SER A 875 -31.87 3.39 -8.11
C SER A 875 -31.52 3.06 -9.57
N ASP A 876 -30.94 1.88 -9.83
CA ASP A 876 -30.61 1.42 -11.18
C ASP A 876 -31.87 1.26 -12.05
N GLN A 877 -31.77 1.76 -13.29
CA GLN A 877 -32.88 1.84 -14.26
C GLN A 877 -33.56 0.49 -14.55
N VAL A 878 -32.90 -0.63 -14.24
CA VAL A 878 -33.37 -2.00 -14.48
C VAL A 878 -34.60 -2.37 -13.63
N HIS A 879 -34.78 -1.75 -12.45
CA HIS A 879 -35.88 -2.10 -11.52
C HIS A 879 -37.10 -1.18 -11.58
N VAL A 880 -37.02 -0.06 -12.30
CA VAL A 880 -38.10 0.94 -12.40
C VAL A 880 -39.39 0.39 -13.01
N PRO A 881 -39.40 -0.44 -14.09
CA PRO A 881 -40.63 -0.96 -14.68
C PRO A 881 -41.45 -1.85 -13.71
N ALA A 882 -40.77 -2.70 -12.93
CA ALA A 882 -41.43 -3.60 -11.98
C ALA A 882 -42.00 -2.87 -10.74
N LEU A 883 -41.46 -1.70 -10.40
CA LEU A 883 -41.98 -0.83 -9.34
C LEU A 883 -43.23 -0.07 -9.80
N LEU A 884 -43.27 0.37 -11.06
CA LEU A 884 -44.43 1.04 -11.65
C LEU A 884 -45.64 0.09 -11.78
N ASP A 885 -45.43 -1.18 -12.14
CA ASP A 885 -46.49 -2.20 -12.20
C ASP A 885 -47.15 -2.47 -10.83
N ARG A 886 -46.42 -2.29 -9.71
CA ARG A 886 -46.95 -2.43 -8.35
C ARG A 886 -47.64 -1.18 -7.82
N LEU A 887 -47.34 0.00 -8.38
CA LEU A 887 -48.00 1.27 -8.05
C LEU A 887 -49.30 1.49 -8.85
N GLY A 888 -49.45 0.77 -9.98
CA GLY A 888 -50.66 0.79 -10.82
C GLY A 888 -51.78 -0.17 -10.41
N GLN A 889 -51.60 -0.93 -9.30
CA GLN A 889 -52.63 -1.75 -8.64
C GLN A 889 -52.95 -1.17 -7.26
#